data_AF-A5N3L0-F1
#
_entry.id   AF-A5N3L0-F1
#
_cell.length_a   1.000
_cell.length_b   1.000
_cell.length_c   1.000
_cell.angle_alpha   90.00
_cell.angle_beta   90.00
_cell.angle_gamma   90.00
#
_symmetry.space_group_name_H-M   'P 1'
#
loop_
_entity.id
_entity.type
_entity.pdbx_description
1 polymer ?
#
loop_
_entity_poly.entity_id
_entity_poly.type
_entity_poly.pdbx_seq_one_letter_code
_entity_poly.pdbx_strand_id
1 'polypeptide(L)'
;MQHENFIKEFGLFSTIIATIVGVGIFSYPRQLASKVGTDGWIVAIISGIIIYFIFYICYKSIKTNEYNKFNIILEQNFGKILGGILALIFVVYSIFSISLGMRIFVEVIKMYLLEKTPTEFLIIITIFAGIYLVRNELGTLIKFNEVCFWVMFIPVILVLLCALNKTDFTNILPVFNSSIYNHLDALKSSIYSFAGIEIIYLIGPFVKNKSNITKTVLKSIVFITLFYVIIVIFSLAIFSKEQTEILLWPTITMINSINIQGAFIERWEGAIMAIWIIFYFTTFSNVYYLSSDIIKDIFKLDDIKLSSAIIAPVIYIMSLYPQNIAEVYNVGDRFIPILFLYSSVILPIIILLAGKFKKGFHSGKVISLLLICVLLTGCWDKVEIENTDLVSVVGIDAGEDIGKRKKSKNVKPTDMELKKLHVTFGTPDLSKLGPDKGGISGDKYIDVDSYSIQDAISSAMLKSSRSVRFSHTKLLVLGQNLMMYPDVVKEVVDYLQREPSLNRNMYIVTSQGSSQKYVKFKTSVENSVESYILGLIENDAKSSEIVPVTLNDFLIQMSENGNSILPRIVMDNDNKNIKIAGTTAIKDFKQKGSLNEVETADIELLRGNLKGGKKMIYVDNHPVDITMDNIMRKMRMYQNKGKLSFYIYLDIEGQIKNYYTNNNILSVDKLNYIEKNFNEVISKECEQVIKFTQRDLEIDPIGFREYIEKYHPYIWKQIKGNWEEVYKNAVVNVNVDTKIRRIGVVK
;
A
#
# COMPACT_ATOMS: atom_id res chain seq x y z
N MET A 1 -11.56 12.10 -47.57
CA MET A 1 -11.26 10.73 -48.05
C MET A 1 -9.75 10.53 -48.07
N GLN A 2 -9.18 9.93 -47.03
CA GLN A 2 -7.87 9.27 -46.91
C GLN A 2 -7.71 8.90 -45.41
N HIS A 3 -7.32 7.66 -45.09
CA HIS A 3 -7.25 7.04 -43.75
C HIS A 3 -8.46 6.22 -43.27
N GLU A 4 -8.99 5.31 -44.11
CA GLU A 4 -10.08 4.41 -43.64
C GLU A 4 -9.65 3.35 -42.61
N ASN A 5 -8.37 2.96 -42.51
CA ASN A 5 -7.90 2.09 -41.42
C ASN A 5 -6.40 2.30 -41.12
N PHE A 6 -6.05 3.00 -40.03
CA PHE A 6 -4.66 3.34 -39.71
C PHE A 6 -4.16 2.75 -38.38
N ILE A 7 -5.05 2.29 -37.50
CA ILE A 7 -4.68 1.80 -36.17
C ILE A 7 -4.04 0.41 -36.30
N LYS A 8 -2.79 0.29 -35.86
CA LYS A 8 -2.04 -0.97 -35.80
C LYS A 8 -2.43 -1.75 -34.54
N GLU A 9 -2.03 -3.03 -34.49
CA GLU A 9 -2.32 -3.90 -33.35
C GLU A 9 -1.77 -3.35 -32.02
N PHE A 10 -0.58 -2.76 -32.03
CA PHE A 10 -0.02 -2.17 -30.82
C PHE A 10 -0.81 -0.94 -30.35
N GLY A 11 -1.21 -0.04 -31.25
CA GLY A 11 -2.08 1.10 -30.91
C GLY A 11 -3.45 0.69 -30.37
N LEU A 12 -4.06 -0.37 -30.91
CA LEU A 12 -5.28 -0.95 -30.33
C LEU A 12 -5.00 -1.52 -28.93
N PHE A 13 -3.91 -2.25 -28.77
CA PHE A 13 -3.51 -2.87 -27.51
C PHE A 13 -3.26 -1.83 -26.41
N SER A 14 -2.45 -0.81 -26.70
CA SER A 14 -2.06 0.23 -25.76
C SER A 14 -3.22 1.14 -25.40
N THR A 15 -4.07 1.54 -26.35
CA THR A 15 -5.24 2.38 -26.06
C THR A 15 -6.25 1.68 -25.17
N ILE A 16 -6.50 0.38 -25.35
CA ILE A 16 -7.40 -0.36 -24.45
C ILE A 16 -6.85 -0.35 -23.02
N ILE A 17 -5.56 -0.66 -22.87
CA ILE A 17 -4.90 -0.71 -21.55
C ILE A 17 -4.89 0.68 -20.90
N ALA A 18 -4.46 1.71 -21.63
CA ALA A 18 -4.41 3.08 -21.14
C ALA A 18 -5.80 3.68 -20.87
N THR A 19 -6.87 3.11 -21.43
CA THR A 19 -8.24 3.53 -21.09
C THR A 19 -8.71 2.85 -19.80
N ILE A 20 -8.49 1.54 -19.67
CA ILE A 20 -9.03 0.75 -18.56
C ILE A 20 -8.21 0.95 -17.27
N VAL A 21 -6.89 0.96 -17.37
CA VAL A 21 -5.99 1.09 -16.22
C VAL A 21 -5.85 2.56 -15.82
N GLY A 22 -6.86 3.06 -15.12
CA GLY A 22 -6.92 4.43 -14.57
C GLY A 22 -6.87 4.46 -13.04
N VAL A 23 -7.52 5.45 -12.42
CA VAL A 23 -7.54 5.66 -10.94
C VAL A 23 -8.15 4.51 -10.14
N GLY A 24 -8.96 3.66 -10.77
CA GLY A 24 -9.62 2.52 -10.11
C GLY A 24 -8.62 1.54 -9.49
N ILE A 25 -7.44 1.38 -10.10
CA ILE A 25 -6.39 0.46 -9.64
C ILE A 25 -5.86 0.80 -8.24
N PHE A 26 -6.00 2.05 -7.80
CA PHE A 26 -5.48 2.50 -6.50
C PHE A 26 -6.28 1.94 -5.35
N SER A 27 -7.62 1.86 -5.51
CA SER A 27 -8.54 1.31 -4.51
C SER A 27 -8.93 -0.15 -4.76
N TYR A 28 -8.51 -0.74 -5.89
CA TYR A 28 -8.94 -2.08 -6.30
C TYR A 28 -8.62 -3.18 -5.28
N PRO A 29 -7.41 -3.25 -4.68
CA PRO A 29 -7.13 -4.25 -3.65
C PRO A 29 -8.05 -4.13 -2.43
N ARG A 30 -8.33 -2.90 -1.97
CA ARG A 30 -9.26 -2.65 -0.87
C ARG A 30 -10.67 -3.16 -1.20
N GLN A 31 -11.18 -2.82 -2.38
CA GLN A 31 -12.55 -3.21 -2.80
C GLN A 31 -12.76 -4.73 -2.81
N LEU A 32 -11.71 -5.48 -3.13
CA LEU A 32 -11.74 -6.94 -3.13
C LEU A 32 -11.52 -7.50 -1.72
N ALA A 33 -10.52 -7.00 -0.99
CA ALA A 33 -10.20 -7.46 0.36
C ALA A 33 -11.39 -7.29 1.32
N SER A 34 -12.13 -6.18 1.23
CA SER A 34 -13.30 -5.93 2.08
C SER A 34 -14.48 -6.88 1.84
N LYS A 35 -14.54 -7.53 0.67
CA LYS A 35 -15.64 -8.44 0.30
C LYS A 35 -15.27 -9.91 0.39
N VAL A 36 -14.09 -10.27 -0.12
CA VAL A 36 -13.64 -11.66 -0.26
C VAL A 36 -12.29 -11.93 0.41
N GLY A 37 -11.68 -10.91 1.03
CA GLY A 37 -10.42 -11.08 1.73
C GLY A 37 -9.27 -11.48 0.81
N THR A 38 -8.57 -12.54 1.18
CA THR A 38 -7.43 -13.13 0.45
C THR A 38 -7.80 -13.65 -0.94
N ASP A 39 -9.08 -13.94 -1.20
CA ASP A 39 -9.57 -14.47 -2.48
C ASP A 39 -9.72 -13.39 -3.57
N GLY A 40 -9.37 -12.14 -3.28
CA GLY A 40 -9.52 -11.01 -4.20
C GLY A 40 -8.90 -11.23 -5.57
N TRP A 41 -7.71 -11.82 -5.63
CA TRP A 41 -7.01 -12.06 -6.90
C TRP A 41 -7.75 -13.07 -7.80
N ILE A 42 -8.51 -14.02 -7.22
CA ILE A 42 -9.34 -14.96 -7.98
C ILE A 42 -10.51 -14.21 -8.62
N VAL A 43 -11.15 -13.31 -7.86
CA VAL A 43 -12.23 -12.46 -8.37
C VAL A 43 -11.75 -11.59 -9.52
N ALA A 44 -10.51 -11.08 -9.46
CA ALA A 44 -9.90 -10.33 -10.56
C ALA A 44 -9.76 -11.18 -11.84
N ILE A 45 -9.30 -12.43 -11.74
CA ILE A 45 -9.18 -13.37 -12.88
C ILE A 45 -10.55 -13.63 -13.51
N ILE A 46 -11.55 -13.98 -12.68
CA ILE A 46 -12.91 -14.25 -13.16
C ILE A 46 -13.51 -13.00 -13.82
N SER A 47 -13.25 -11.82 -13.26
CA SER A 47 -13.70 -10.54 -13.84
C SER A 47 -13.09 -10.30 -15.22
N GLY A 48 -11.79 -10.56 -15.40
CA GLY A 48 -11.13 -10.48 -16.70
C GLY A 48 -11.77 -11.38 -17.76
N ILE A 49 -12.13 -12.61 -17.38
CA ILE A 49 -12.84 -13.55 -18.28
C ILE A 49 -14.21 -13.01 -18.68
N ILE A 50 -15.01 -12.53 -17.71
CA ILE A 50 -16.34 -11.95 -17.98
C ILE A 50 -16.21 -10.73 -18.90
N ILE A 51 -15.22 -9.87 -18.64
CA ILE A 51 -14.93 -8.67 -19.42
C ILE A 51 -14.55 -9.00 -20.86
N TYR A 52 -13.84 -10.11 -21.11
CA TYR A 52 -13.59 -10.57 -22.47
C TYR A 52 -14.89 -10.94 -23.22
N PHE A 53 -15.85 -11.58 -22.54
CA PHE A 53 -17.14 -11.88 -23.16
C PHE A 53 -17.97 -10.61 -23.41
N ILE A 54 -17.99 -9.67 -22.47
CA ILE A 54 -18.62 -8.35 -22.65
C ILE A 54 -18.00 -7.63 -23.85
N PHE A 55 -16.67 -7.62 -23.95
CA PHE A 55 -15.96 -7.08 -25.11
C PHE A 55 -16.41 -7.73 -26.41
N TYR A 56 -16.50 -9.07 -26.42
CA TYR A 56 -16.86 -9.82 -27.61
C TYR A 56 -18.25 -9.42 -28.12
N ILE A 57 -19.20 -9.15 -27.22
CA ILE A 57 -20.53 -8.63 -27.56
C ILE A 57 -20.41 -7.25 -28.21
N CYS A 58 -19.65 -6.31 -27.62
CA CYS A 58 -19.40 -4.98 -28.20
C CYS A 58 -18.71 -5.06 -29.56
N TYR A 59 -17.69 -5.92 -29.71
CA TYR A 59 -17.03 -6.14 -30.99
C TYR A 59 -17.99 -6.70 -32.05
N LYS A 60 -18.85 -7.66 -31.67
CA LYS A 60 -19.81 -8.26 -32.59
C LYS A 60 -20.86 -7.24 -33.05
N SER A 61 -21.27 -6.32 -32.18
CA SER A 61 -22.21 -5.24 -32.53
C SER A 61 -21.59 -4.31 -33.59
N ILE A 62 -20.31 -3.99 -33.46
CA ILE A 62 -19.55 -3.20 -34.45
C ILE A 62 -19.39 -3.97 -35.77
N LYS A 63 -18.99 -5.25 -35.70
CA LYS A 63 -18.75 -6.09 -36.89
C LYS A 63 -20.02 -6.29 -37.72
N THR A 64 -21.15 -6.52 -37.07
CA THR A 64 -22.46 -6.73 -37.75
C THR A 64 -22.92 -5.47 -38.47
N ASN A 65 -22.53 -4.30 -37.97
CA ASN A 65 -22.80 -3.01 -38.59
C ASN A 65 -21.61 -2.50 -39.43
N GLU A 66 -20.86 -3.42 -40.03
CA GLU A 66 -19.77 -3.16 -40.99
C GLU A 66 -18.67 -2.21 -40.49
N TYR A 67 -18.43 -2.20 -39.18
CA TYR A 67 -17.42 -1.34 -38.55
C TYR A 67 -17.68 0.16 -38.76
N ASN A 68 -18.95 0.56 -38.87
CA ASN A 68 -19.33 1.97 -38.86
C ASN A 68 -19.05 2.62 -37.50
N LYS A 69 -19.01 3.96 -37.48
CA LYS A 69 -18.95 4.73 -36.23
C LYS A 69 -20.16 4.46 -35.35
N PHE A 70 -19.97 4.55 -34.03
CA PHE A 70 -21.01 4.27 -33.05
C PHE A 70 -22.33 5.04 -33.26
N ASN A 71 -22.28 6.35 -33.51
CA ASN A 71 -23.49 7.12 -33.76
C ASN A 71 -24.20 6.65 -35.05
N ILE A 72 -23.44 6.36 -36.11
CA ILE A 72 -24.00 5.82 -37.36
C ILE A 72 -24.67 4.47 -37.13
N ILE A 73 -24.07 3.60 -36.30
CA ILE A 73 -24.67 2.32 -35.91
C ILE A 73 -26.03 2.55 -35.24
N LEU A 74 -26.11 3.48 -34.29
CA LEU A 74 -27.36 3.76 -33.56
C LEU A 74 -28.42 4.39 -34.46
N GLU A 75 -28.04 5.37 -35.29
CA GLU A 75 -28.95 6.01 -36.24
C GLU A 75 -29.51 5.02 -37.27
N GLN A 76 -28.69 4.10 -37.78
CA GLN A 76 -29.13 3.09 -38.75
C GLN A 76 -30.08 2.06 -38.16
N ASN A 77 -29.88 1.68 -36.90
CA ASN A 77 -30.66 0.63 -36.25
C ASN A 77 -31.98 1.13 -35.64
N PHE A 78 -31.98 2.36 -35.09
CA PHE A 78 -33.10 2.87 -34.29
C PHE A 78 -33.71 4.16 -34.85
N GLY A 79 -33.16 4.68 -35.95
CA GLY A 79 -33.52 5.99 -36.47
C GLY A 79 -32.87 7.13 -35.69
N LYS A 80 -32.95 8.33 -36.26
CA LYS A 80 -32.22 9.52 -35.76
C LYS A 80 -32.58 9.93 -34.33
N ILE A 81 -33.86 9.87 -33.96
CA ILE A 81 -34.34 10.35 -32.65
C ILE A 81 -33.96 9.34 -31.56
N LEU A 82 -34.43 8.09 -31.67
CA LEU A 82 -34.17 7.07 -30.65
C LEU A 82 -32.68 6.71 -30.57
N GLY A 83 -31.99 6.61 -31.72
CA GLY A 83 -30.54 6.41 -31.77
C GLY A 83 -29.77 7.54 -31.07
N GLY A 84 -30.17 8.80 -31.29
CA GLY A 84 -29.61 9.96 -30.60
C GLY A 84 -29.82 9.91 -29.08
N ILE A 85 -31.01 9.51 -28.61
CA ILE A 85 -31.28 9.34 -27.16
C ILE A 85 -30.39 8.26 -26.56
N LEU A 86 -30.28 7.08 -27.20
CA LEU A 86 -29.45 5.98 -26.71
C LEU A 86 -27.97 6.37 -26.64
N ALA A 87 -27.49 7.10 -27.65
CA ALA A 87 -26.15 7.65 -27.70
C ALA A 87 -25.91 8.71 -26.61
N LEU A 88 -26.90 9.56 -26.34
CA LEU A 88 -26.81 10.57 -25.29
C LEU A 88 -26.72 9.92 -23.89
N ILE A 89 -27.51 8.88 -23.60
CA ILE A 89 -27.42 8.14 -22.34
C ILE A 89 -26.01 7.53 -22.17
N PHE A 90 -25.45 6.97 -23.24
CA PHE A 90 -24.08 6.45 -23.24
C PHE A 90 -23.04 7.54 -22.94
N VAL A 91 -23.19 8.73 -23.53
CA VAL A 91 -22.30 9.86 -23.27
C VAL A 91 -22.45 10.38 -21.85
N VAL A 92 -23.67 10.48 -21.32
CA VAL A 92 -23.91 10.89 -19.93
C VAL A 92 -23.18 9.97 -18.97
N TYR A 93 -23.26 8.65 -19.19
CA TYR A 93 -22.48 7.68 -18.43
C TYR A 93 -20.96 7.92 -18.54
N SER A 94 -20.45 8.11 -19.75
CA SER A 94 -19.02 8.31 -20.00
C SER A 94 -18.50 9.58 -19.32
N ILE A 95 -19.23 10.69 -19.43
CA ILE A 95 -18.95 11.97 -18.76
C ILE A 95 -19.01 11.81 -17.24
N PHE A 96 -20.03 11.13 -16.72
CA PHE A 96 -20.17 10.90 -15.28
C PHE A 96 -19.00 10.07 -14.72
N SER A 97 -18.62 9.00 -15.41
CA SER A 97 -17.51 8.13 -15.03
C SER A 97 -16.19 8.89 -14.95
N ILE A 98 -15.82 9.66 -15.99
CA ILE A 98 -14.60 10.47 -15.95
C ILE A 98 -14.69 11.64 -14.98
N SER A 99 -15.88 12.18 -14.69
CA SER A 99 -16.02 13.27 -13.70
C SER A 99 -15.76 12.77 -12.27
N LEU A 100 -16.27 11.59 -11.92
CA LEU A 100 -15.95 10.96 -10.64
C LEU A 100 -14.47 10.53 -10.60
N GLY A 101 -13.95 9.99 -11.69
CA GLY A 101 -12.52 9.69 -11.83
C GLY A 101 -11.63 10.93 -11.63
N MET A 102 -12.04 12.08 -12.18
CA MET A 102 -11.35 13.37 -12.02
C MET A 102 -11.30 13.78 -10.56
N ARG A 103 -12.42 13.61 -9.85
CA ARG A 103 -12.50 13.95 -8.43
C ARG A 103 -11.56 13.08 -7.59
N ILE A 104 -11.51 11.76 -7.84
CA ILE A 104 -10.56 10.85 -7.18
C ILE A 104 -9.11 11.24 -7.51
N PHE A 105 -8.83 11.48 -8.80
CA PHE A 105 -7.51 11.89 -9.26
C PHE A 105 -7.01 13.14 -8.53
N VAL A 106 -7.84 14.18 -8.45
CA VAL A 106 -7.47 15.44 -7.80
C VAL A 106 -7.27 15.27 -6.30
N GLU A 107 -8.10 14.47 -5.62
CA GLU A 107 -7.90 14.16 -4.20
C GLU A 107 -6.57 13.43 -3.95
N VAL A 108 -6.20 12.47 -4.81
CA VAL A 108 -4.89 11.80 -4.74
C VAL A 108 -3.76 12.81 -4.94
N ILE A 109 -3.83 13.66 -5.97
CA ILE A 109 -2.79 14.66 -6.23
C ILE A 109 -2.65 15.65 -5.07
N LYS A 110 -3.75 16.12 -4.50
CA LYS A 110 -3.71 17.01 -3.32
C LYS A 110 -3.14 16.29 -2.10
N MET A 111 -3.51 15.04 -1.87
CA MET A 111 -3.08 14.31 -0.68
C MET A 111 -1.58 14.01 -0.66
N TYR A 112 -0.95 13.80 -1.82
CA TYR A 112 0.43 13.33 -1.89
C TYR A 112 1.41 14.27 -2.59
N LEU A 113 0.95 15.22 -3.40
CA LEU A 113 1.83 16.05 -4.24
C LEU A 113 1.59 17.55 -4.08
N LEU A 114 0.34 17.99 -4.19
CA LEU A 114 -0.07 19.41 -4.31
C LEU A 114 -1.08 19.80 -3.22
N GLU A 115 -0.68 19.65 -1.96
CA GLU A 115 -1.52 19.86 -0.77
C GLU A 115 -2.22 21.22 -0.74
N LYS A 116 -1.55 22.28 -1.21
CA LYS A 116 -2.03 23.66 -1.14
C LYS A 116 -2.74 24.13 -2.41
N THR A 117 -2.66 23.36 -3.50
CA THR A 117 -3.34 23.72 -4.75
C THR A 117 -4.86 23.51 -4.63
N PRO A 118 -5.68 24.52 -4.99
CA PRO A 118 -7.14 24.37 -5.01
C PRO A 118 -7.60 23.25 -5.94
N THR A 119 -8.68 22.56 -5.53
CA THR A 119 -9.25 21.44 -6.30
C THR A 119 -9.68 21.90 -7.70
N GLU A 120 -10.33 23.05 -7.77
CA GLU A 120 -10.87 23.66 -8.98
C GLU A 120 -9.77 23.86 -10.03
N PHE A 121 -8.60 24.32 -9.60
CA PHE A 121 -7.46 24.57 -10.48
C PHE A 121 -6.95 23.27 -11.11
N LEU A 122 -6.82 22.20 -10.32
CA LEU A 122 -6.37 20.89 -10.79
C LEU A 122 -7.36 20.24 -11.78
N ILE A 123 -8.66 20.44 -11.57
CA ILE A 123 -9.67 20.00 -12.53
C ILE A 123 -9.54 20.78 -13.84
N ILE A 124 -9.48 22.11 -13.76
CA ILE A 124 -9.41 23.00 -14.92
C ILE A 124 -8.19 22.70 -15.79
N ILE A 125 -7.00 22.58 -15.18
CA ILE A 125 -5.77 22.30 -15.93
C ILE A 125 -5.82 20.93 -16.62
N THR A 126 -6.39 19.92 -15.97
CA THR A 126 -6.55 18.58 -16.55
C THR A 126 -7.54 18.59 -17.72
N ILE A 127 -8.66 19.30 -17.59
CA ILE A 127 -9.64 19.49 -18.67
C ILE A 127 -8.99 20.21 -19.85
N PHE A 128 -8.24 21.29 -19.62
CA PHE A 128 -7.58 22.03 -20.70
C PHE A 128 -6.52 21.19 -21.42
N ALA A 129 -5.71 20.43 -20.68
CA ALA A 129 -4.76 19.49 -21.27
C ALA A 129 -5.49 18.42 -22.11
N GLY A 130 -6.64 17.92 -21.64
CA GLY A 130 -7.46 16.99 -22.40
C GLY A 130 -8.06 17.62 -23.67
N ILE A 131 -8.56 18.85 -23.59
CA ILE A 131 -9.03 19.61 -24.76
C ILE A 131 -7.91 19.72 -25.78
N TYR A 132 -6.71 20.14 -25.36
CA TYR A 132 -5.57 20.26 -26.27
C TYR A 132 -5.29 18.96 -27.03
N LEU A 133 -5.32 17.81 -26.35
CA LEU A 133 -5.10 16.52 -26.98
C LEU A 133 -6.26 16.11 -27.91
N VAL A 134 -7.52 16.26 -27.46
CA VAL A 134 -8.74 15.85 -28.19
C VAL A 134 -8.99 16.68 -29.46
N ARG A 135 -8.50 17.92 -29.50
CA ARG A 135 -8.64 18.79 -30.70
C ARG A 135 -7.84 18.30 -31.90
N ASN A 136 -6.93 17.33 -31.72
CA ASN A 136 -6.19 16.70 -32.80
C ASN A 136 -6.94 15.51 -33.39
N GLU A 137 -6.42 14.98 -34.50
CA GLU A 137 -6.95 13.76 -35.10
C GLU A 137 -6.80 12.54 -34.16
N LEU A 138 -7.68 11.56 -34.31
CA LEU A 138 -7.65 10.31 -33.54
C LEU A 138 -6.27 9.63 -33.58
N GLY A 139 -5.54 9.75 -34.70
CA GLY A 139 -4.18 9.21 -34.84
C GLY A 139 -3.18 9.75 -33.81
N THR A 140 -3.33 11.00 -33.40
CA THR A 140 -2.48 11.61 -32.35
C THR A 140 -2.77 10.99 -30.99
N LEU A 141 -4.04 10.76 -30.66
CA LEU A 141 -4.46 10.10 -29.42
C LEU A 141 -3.90 8.66 -29.34
N ILE A 142 -3.93 7.92 -30.44
CA ILE A 142 -3.38 6.55 -30.47
C ILE A 142 -1.86 6.56 -30.24
N LYS A 143 -1.11 7.43 -30.94
CA LYS A 143 0.34 7.56 -30.72
C LYS A 143 0.68 7.99 -29.30
N PHE A 144 -0.11 8.90 -28.72
CA PHE A 144 0.05 9.30 -27.32
C PHE A 144 -0.08 8.09 -26.38
N ASN A 145 -1.11 7.26 -26.55
CA ASN A 145 -1.29 6.04 -25.76
C ASN A 145 -0.16 5.01 -25.96
N GLU A 146 0.38 4.86 -27.17
CA GLU A 146 1.54 3.98 -27.45
C GLU A 146 2.78 4.41 -26.64
N VAL A 147 3.04 5.71 -26.53
CA VAL A 147 4.15 6.25 -25.72
C VAL A 147 3.85 6.11 -24.23
N CYS A 148 2.66 6.53 -23.80
CA CYS A 148 2.24 6.47 -22.39
C CYS A 148 2.28 5.06 -21.83
N PHE A 149 1.94 4.03 -22.62
CA PHE A 149 2.03 2.64 -22.20
C PHE A 149 3.41 2.29 -21.62
N TRP A 150 4.49 2.62 -22.33
CA TRP A 150 5.84 2.31 -21.85
C TRP A 150 6.23 3.15 -20.62
N VAL A 151 5.86 4.43 -20.63
CA VAL A 151 6.11 5.35 -19.50
C VAL A 151 5.35 4.91 -18.25
N MET A 152 4.16 4.31 -18.40
CA MET A 152 3.35 3.80 -17.30
C MET A 152 3.89 2.50 -16.73
N PHE A 153 4.17 1.50 -17.58
CA PHE A 153 4.42 0.13 -17.10
C PHE A 153 5.88 -0.20 -16.81
N ILE A 154 6.87 0.44 -17.46
CA ILE A 154 8.29 0.20 -17.15
C ILE A 154 8.61 0.58 -15.69
N PRO A 155 8.26 1.79 -15.21
CA PRO A 155 8.55 2.18 -13.84
C PRO A 155 7.78 1.32 -12.83
N VAL A 156 6.52 0.97 -13.12
CA VAL A 156 5.72 0.13 -12.21
C VAL A 156 6.32 -1.26 -12.06
N ILE A 157 6.85 -1.87 -13.13
CA ILE A 157 7.56 -3.15 -13.04
C ILE A 157 8.79 -3.03 -12.14
N LEU A 158 9.59 -1.97 -12.28
CA LEU A 158 10.76 -1.75 -11.42
C LEU A 158 10.35 -1.62 -9.95
N VAL A 159 9.29 -0.87 -9.67
CA VAL A 159 8.75 -0.69 -8.33
C VAL A 159 8.28 -2.03 -7.74
N LEU A 160 7.57 -2.86 -8.52
CA LEU A 160 7.14 -4.19 -8.09
C LEU A 160 8.32 -5.13 -7.80
N LEU A 161 9.41 -5.03 -8.57
CA LEU A 161 10.64 -5.79 -8.30
C LEU A 161 11.28 -5.37 -6.97
N CYS A 162 11.32 -4.07 -6.67
CA CYS A 162 11.81 -3.58 -5.39
C CYS A 162 10.89 -3.99 -4.22
N ALA A 163 9.59 -4.11 -4.46
CA ALA A 163 8.60 -4.51 -3.46
C ALA A 163 8.79 -5.95 -2.97
N LEU A 164 9.37 -6.85 -3.79
CA LEU A 164 9.60 -8.26 -3.44
C LEU A 164 10.40 -8.46 -2.14
N ASN A 165 11.28 -7.51 -1.80
CA ASN A 165 12.08 -7.59 -0.58
C ASN A 165 11.25 -7.38 0.70
N LYS A 166 10.00 -6.91 0.57
CA LYS A 166 9.09 -6.59 1.69
C LYS A 166 7.83 -7.44 1.73
N THR A 167 7.64 -8.34 0.76
CA THR A 167 6.41 -9.14 0.64
C THR A 167 6.49 -10.40 1.49
N ASP A 168 5.48 -10.67 2.30
CA ASP A 168 5.22 -11.99 2.86
C ASP A 168 4.04 -12.63 2.11
N PHE A 169 4.35 -13.53 1.17
CA PHE A 169 3.34 -14.25 0.40
C PHE A 169 2.50 -15.22 1.23
N THR A 170 2.82 -15.49 2.50
CA THR A 170 1.90 -16.26 3.35
C THR A 170 0.65 -15.46 3.70
N ASN A 171 0.66 -14.13 3.55
CA ASN A 171 -0.50 -13.26 3.79
C ASN A 171 -1.61 -13.41 2.75
N ILE A 172 -1.39 -14.12 1.64
CA ILE A 172 -2.47 -14.49 0.70
C ILE A 172 -3.21 -15.77 1.10
N LEU A 173 -2.81 -16.41 2.21
CA LEU A 173 -3.47 -17.58 2.77
C LEU A 173 -4.44 -17.17 3.90
N PRO A 174 -5.50 -17.96 4.15
CA PRO A 174 -5.95 -19.13 3.37
C PRO A 174 -6.63 -18.72 2.06
N VAL A 175 -6.55 -19.58 1.04
CA VAL A 175 -7.29 -19.43 -0.22
C VAL A 175 -8.63 -20.17 -0.12
N PHE A 176 -9.67 -19.64 -0.75
CA PHE A 176 -11.06 -20.13 -0.77
C PHE A 176 -11.72 -20.16 0.61
N ASN A 177 -11.48 -19.13 1.42
CA ASN A 177 -12.10 -19.04 2.75
C ASN A 177 -13.45 -18.31 2.74
N SER A 178 -13.69 -17.49 1.71
CA SER A 178 -14.91 -16.69 1.57
C SER A 178 -16.08 -17.49 0.96
N SER A 179 -17.31 -17.10 1.30
CA SER A 179 -18.52 -17.74 0.74
C SER A 179 -18.68 -17.44 -0.76
N ILE A 180 -19.36 -18.32 -1.50
CA ILE A 180 -19.65 -18.08 -2.93
C ILE A 180 -20.47 -16.80 -3.14
N TYR A 181 -21.35 -16.45 -2.20
CA TYR A 181 -22.12 -15.21 -2.25
C TYR A 181 -21.20 -13.98 -2.22
N ASN A 182 -20.20 -13.97 -1.34
CA ASN A 182 -19.23 -12.88 -1.26
C ASN A 182 -18.41 -12.75 -2.55
N HIS A 183 -18.06 -13.88 -3.18
CA HIS A 183 -17.39 -13.88 -4.49
C HIS A 183 -18.27 -13.23 -5.57
N LEU A 184 -19.55 -13.61 -5.63
CA LEU A 184 -20.50 -13.01 -6.58
C LEU A 184 -20.72 -11.51 -6.32
N ASP A 185 -20.74 -11.07 -5.07
CA ASP A 185 -20.86 -9.65 -4.75
C ASP A 185 -19.60 -8.86 -5.09
N ALA A 186 -18.42 -9.45 -4.88
CA ALA A 186 -17.14 -8.85 -5.28
C ALA A 186 -17.00 -8.76 -6.81
N LEU A 187 -17.53 -9.72 -7.57
CA LEU A 187 -17.55 -9.65 -9.04
C LEU A 187 -18.27 -8.41 -9.56
N LYS A 188 -19.37 -7.99 -8.93
CA LYS A 188 -20.09 -6.77 -9.34
C LYS A 188 -19.14 -5.57 -9.34
N SER A 189 -18.52 -5.27 -8.19
CA SER A 189 -17.55 -4.18 -8.04
C SER A 189 -16.30 -4.36 -8.91
N SER A 190 -15.84 -5.60 -9.05
CA SER A 190 -14.60 -5.90 -9.78
C SER A 190 -14.74 -5.68 -11.28
N ILE A 191 -15.85 -6.09 -11.89
CA ILE A 191 -16.13 -5.87 -13.32
C ILE A 191 -16.10 -4.38 -13.65
N TYR A 192 -16.61 -3.51 -12.76
CA TYR A 192 -16.59 -2.05 -12.97
C TYR A 192 -15.18 -1.47 -12.98
N SER A 193 -14.22 -2.10 -12.30
CA SER A 193 -12.81 -1.68 -12.36
C SER A 193 -12.16 -1.92 -13.73
N PHE A 194 -12.84 -2.66 -14.63
CA PHE A 194 -12.46 -2.83 -16.03
C PHE A 194 -13.25 -1.91 -16.99
N ALA A 195 -14.01 -0.95 -16.47
CA ALA A 195 -14.71 0.04 -17.30
C ALA A 195 -13.75 0.80 -18.22
N GLY A 196 -14.22 1.22 -19.40
CA GLY A 196 -13.39 1.79 -20.46
C GLY A 196 -13.24 0.87 -21.68
N ILE A 197 -13.75 -0.35 -21.60
CA ILE A 197 -13.84 -1.29 -22.72
C ILE A 197 -14.62 -0.74 -23.91
N GLU A 198 -15.53 0.20 -23.65
CA GLU A 198 -16.38 0.85 -24.64
C GLU A 198 -15.57 1.73 -25.60
N ILE A 199 -14.29 2.00 -25.32
CA ILE A 199 -13.37 2.67 -26.25
C ILE A 199 -13.29 1.97 -27.61
N ILE A 200 -13.63 0.68 -27.66
CA ILE A 200 -13.70 -0.07 -28.92
C ILE A 200 -14.68 0.55 -29.93
N TYR A 201 -15.73 1.23 -29.47
CA TYR A 201 -16.67 1.93 -30.33
C TYR A 201 -16.05 3.13 -31.04
N LEU A 202 -14.99 3.72 -30.48
CA LEU A 202 -14.20 4.77 -31.10
C LEU A 202 -13.14 4.19 -32.03
N ILE A 203 -12.35 3.22 -31.55
CA ILE A 203 -11.12 2.77 -32.25
C ILE A 203 -11.35 1.59 -33.19
N GLY A 204 -12.32 0.72 -32.90
CA GLY A 204 -12.63 -0.49 -33.68
C GLY A 204 -12.88 -0.24 -35.17
N PRO A 205 -13.63 0.82 -35.56
CA PRO A 205 -13.82 1.20 -36.97
C PRO A 205 -12.53 1.43 -37.77
N PHE A 206 -11.46 1.90 -37.12
CA PHE A 206 -10.24 2.40 -37.78
C PHE A 206 -9.07 1.40 -37.72
N VAL A 207 -9.29 0.16 -37.26
CA VAL A 207 -8.25 -0.87 -37.12
C VAL A 207 -7.85 -1.43 -38.49
N LYS A 208 -6.54 -1.40 -38.79
CA LYS A 208 -5.97 -1.85 -40.07
C LYS A 208 -6.29 -3.31 -40.40
N ASN A 209 -6.16 -4.21 -39.41
CA ASN A 209 -6.47 -5.62 -39.58
C ASN A 209 -7.65 -6.04 -38.69
N LYS A 210 -8.86 -5.94 -39.24
CA LYS A 210 -10.13 -6.23 -38.53
C LYS A 210 -10.24 -7.69 -38.04
N SER A 211 -9.53 -8.63 -38.66
CA SER A 211 -9.51 -10.04 -38.26
C SER A 211 -8.75 -10.29 -36.95
N ASN A 212 -7.77 -9.42 -36.63
CA ASN A 212 -6.93 -9.57 -35.45
C ASN A 212 -7.48 -8.83 -34.22
N ILE A 213 -8.56 -8.05 -34.34
CA ILE A 213 -9.14 -7.27 -33.22
C ILE A 213 -9.38 -8.14 -31.98
N THR A 214 -10.04 -9.29 -32.13
CA THR A 214 -10.36 -10.16 -30.99
C THR A 214 -9.12 -10.75 -30.33
N LYS A 215 -8.08 -11.07 -31.11
CA LYS A 215 -6.79 -11.56 -30.61
C LYS A 215 -6.05 -10.47 -29.84
N THR A 216 -6.00 -9.26 -30.39
CA THR A 216 -5.34 -8.11 -29.74
C THR A 216 -6.04 -7.73 -28.46
N VAL A 217 -7.38 -7.73 -28.44
CA VAL A 217 -8.12 -7.40 -27.23
C VAL A 217 -8.00 -8.49 -26.18
N LEU A 218 -7.99 -9.78 -26.56
CA LEU A 218 -7.68 -10.85 -25.62
C LEU A 218 -6.32 -10.60 -24.95
N LYS A 219 -5.29 -10.23 -25.72
CA LYS A 219 -3.97 -9.87 -25.16
C LYS A 219 -4.06 -8.67 -24.20
N SER A 220 -4.81 -7.62 -24.55
CA SER A 220 -5.01 -6.46 -23.66
C SER A 220 -5.70 -6.85 -22.36
N ILE A 221 -6.78 -7.62 -22.42
CA ILE A 221 -7.55 -8.02 -21.22
C ILE A 221 -6.72 -8.96 -20.36
N VAL A 222 -5.98 -9.90 -20.95
CA VAL A 222 -5.03 -10.76 -20.21
C VAL A 222 -3.98 -9.92 -19.51
N PHE A 223 -3.40 -8.92 -20.20
CA PHE A 223 -2.42 -8.02 -19.59
C PHE A 223 -3.01 -7.22 -18.41
N ILE A 224 -4.19 -6.61 -18.58
CA ILE A 224 -4.86 -5.84 -17.52
C ILE A 224 -5.19 -6.76 -16.34
N THR A 225 -5.72 -7.95 -16.61
CA THR A 225 -6.09 -8.91 -15.57
C THR A 225 -4.87 -9.37 -14.79
N LEU A 226 -3.77 -9.73 -15.47
CA LEU A 226 -2.52 -10.10 -14.82
C LEU A 226 -1.97 -8.94 -13.99
N PHE A 227 -2.01 -7.73 -14.52
CA PHE A 227 -1.58 -6.54 -13.81
C PHE A 227 -2.40 -6.33 -12.53
N TYR A 228 -3.74 -6.40 -12.61
CA TYR A 228 -4.63 -6.26 -11.47
C TYR A 228 -4.41 -7.37 -10.42
N VAL A 229 -4.23 -8.61 -10.86
CA VAL A 229 -3.90 -9.76 -10.00
C VAL A 229 -2.59 -9.51 -9.26
N ILE A 230 -1.54 -9.08 -9.95
CA ILE A 230 -0.25 -8.77 -9.34
C ILE A 230 -0.40 -7.67 -8.28
N ILE A 231 -1.09 -6.57 -8.60
CA ILE A 231 -1.32 -5.47 -7.65
C ILE A 231 -2.09 -5.94 -6.41
N VAL A 232 -3.11 -6.78 -6.56
CA VAL A 232 -3.87 -7.34 -5.44
C VAL A 232 -3.00 -8.26 -4.59
N ILE A 233 -2.26 -9.17 -5.21
CA ILE A 233 -1.36 -10.10 -4.51
C ILE A 233 -0.30 -9.35 -3.72
N PHE A 234 0.37 -8.37 -4.33
CA PHE A 234 1.42 -7.61 -3.65
C PHE A 234 0.86 -6.75 -2.52
N SER A 235 -0.32 -6.14 -2.70
CA SER A 235 -0.97 -5.37 -1.63
C SER A 235 -1.30 -6.26 -0.43
N LEU A 236 -1.88 -7.45 -0.68
CA LEU A 236 -2.14 -8.43 0.38
C LEU A 236 -0.85 -8.99 0.99
N ALA A 237 0.19 -9.22 0.19
CA ALA A 237 1.46 -9.74 0.68
C ALA A 237 2.20 -8.74 1.60
N ILE A 238 2.08 -7.44 1.32
CA ILE A 238 2.77 -6.39 2.10
C ILE A 238 1.95 -5.92 3.29
N PHE A 239 0.61 -5.84 3.16
CA PHE A 239 -0.25 -5.27 4.19
C PHE A 239 -1.09 -6.30 4.93
N SER A 240 -1.21 -7.53 4.43
CA SER A 240 -2.25 -8.47 4.84
C SER A 240 -3.67 -8.01 4.52
N LYS A 241 -4.64 -8.90 4.75
CA LYS A 241 -6.05 -8.66 4.42
C LYS A 241 -6.63 -7.53 5.28
N GLU A 242 -6.37 -7.57 6.57
CA GLU A 242 -6.95 -6.68 7.58
C GLU A 242 -6.52 -5.22 7.35
N GLN A 243 -5.25 -4.96 7.02
CA GLN A 243 -4.83 -3.59 6.67
C GLN A 243 -5.27 -3.18 5.26
N THR A 244 -5.25 -4.09 4.29
CA THR A 244 -5.67 -3.76 2.91
C THR A 244 -7.12 -3.27 2.87
N GLU A 245 -7.99 -3.80 3.73
CA GLU A 245 -9.39 -3.40 3.84
C GLU A 245 -9.59 -1.96 4.35
N ILE A 246 -8.74 -1.47 5.25
CA ILE A 246 -8.87 -0.13 5.84
C ILE A 246 -8.15 0.95 5.03
N LEU A 247 -7.16 0.58 4.22
CA LEU A 247 -6.37 1.49 3.40
C LEU A 247 -7.19 2.06 2.24
N LEU A 248 -7.31 3.40 2.16
CA LEU A 248 -8.05 4.08 1.08
C LEU A 248 -7.54 3.71 -0.32
N TRP A 249 -6.22 3.68 -0.49
CA TRP A 249 -5.53 3.35 -1.74
C TRP A 249 -4.31 2.45 -1.50
N PRO A 250 -4.51 1.12 -1.29
CA PRO A 250 -3.42 0.20 -0.95
C PRO A 250 -2.28 0.22 -1.97
N THR A 251 -2.58 0.39 -3.26
CA THR A 251 -1.56 0.46 -4.30
C THR A 251 -0.63 1.67 -4.15
N ILE A 252 -1.13 2.84 -3.71
CA ILE A 252 -0.28 4.03 -3.42
C ILE A 252 0.57 3.74 -2.20
N THR A 253 -0.06 3.27 -1.13
CA THR A 253 0.61 2.99 0.14
C THR A 253 1.72 1.95 -0.05
N MET A 254 1.49 0.93 -0.88
CA MET A 254 2.48 -0.09 -1.23
C MET A 254 3.73 0.55 -1.83
N ILE A 255 3.54 1.50 -2.72
CA ILE A 255 4.62 2.11 -3.47
C ILE A 255 5.42 3.07 -2.58
N ASN A 256 4.75 3.84 -1.74
CA ASN A 256 5.40 4.67 -0.71
C ASN A 256 6.09 3.82 0.37
N SER A 257 5.69 2.54 0.53
CA SER A 257 6.39 1.63 1.43
C SER A 257 7.74 1.13 0.87
N ILE A 258 8.17 1.52 -0.32
CA ILE A 258 9.45 1.05 -0.88
C ILE A 258 10.52 2.11 -0.65
N ASN A 259 11.41 1.86 0.31
CA ASN A 259 12.60 2.67 0.55
C ASN A 259 13.84 1.85 0.18
N ILE A 260 14.64 2.36 -0.76
CA ILE A 260 15.93 1.75 -1.13
C ILE A 260 17.02 2.53 -0.40
N GLN A 261 17.52 1.98 0.72
CA GLN A 261 18.63 2.58 1.46
C GLN A 261 19.87 2.69 0.54
N GLY A 262 20.49 3.88 0.48
CA GLY A 262 21.71 4.13 -0.28
C GLY A 262 21.52 4.37 -1.79
N ALA A 263 20.30 4.42 -2.31
CA ALA A 263 20.06 4.83 -3.70
C ALA A 263 20.27 6.34 -3.89
N PHE A 264 20.81 6.74 -5.05
CA PHE A 264 21.05 8.16 -5.43
C PHE A 264 19.80 9.05 -5.32
N ILE A 265 18.61 8.45 -5.36
CA ILE A 265 17.33 9.13 -5.10
C ILE A 265 16.70 8.41 -3.90
N GLU A 266 16.76 9.01 -2.71
CA GLU A 266 16.09 8.49 -1.51
C GLU A 266 14.56 8.76 -1.52
N ARG A 267 14.07 9.59 -2.47
CA ARG A 267 12.66 10.01 -2.59
C ARG A 267 12.08 9.69 -3.97
N TRP A 268 11.76 8.42 -4.23
CA TRP A 268 11.08 8.02 -5.47
C TRP A 268 9.58 8.33 -5.47
N GLU A 269 8.98 8.58 -4.31
CA GLU A 269 7.53 8.81 -4.16
C GLU A 269 6.99 9.89 -5.09
N GLY A 270 7.59 11.09 -5.10
CA GLY A 270 7.14 12.19 -5.97
C GLY A 270 7.29 11.91 -7.47
N ALA A 271 8.36 11.21 -7.86
CA ALA A 271 8.58 10.81 -9.26
C ALA A 271 7.57 9.77 -9.71
N ILE A 272 7.27 8.79 -8.84
CA ILE A 272 6.28 7.77 -9.11
C ILE A 272 4.88 8.40 -9.15
N MET A 273 4.52 9.28 -8.21
CA MET A 273 3.24 10.00 -8.23
C MET A 273 3.06 10.88 -9.48
N ALA A 274 4.14 11.47 -10.02
CA ALA A 274 4.09 12.20 -11.29
C ALA A 274 3.75 11.29 -12.49
N ILE A 275 4.28 10.06 -12.52
CA ILE A 275 3.95 9.06 -13.56
C ILE A 275 2.45 8.70 -13.51
N TRP A 276 1.81 8.79 -12.34
CA TRP A 276 0.41 8.39 -12.16
C TRP A 276 -0.58 9.39 -12.71
N ILE A 277 -0.17 10.65 -12.88
CA ILE A 277 -0.94 11.64 -13.64
C ILE A 277 -1.28 11.09 -15.02
N ILE A 278 -0.36 10.33 -15.63
CA ILE A 278 -0.53 9.74 -16.95
C ILE A 278 -1.58 8.62 -16.94
N PHE A 279 -1.66 7.80 -15.88
CA PHE A 279 -2.67 6.74 -15.75
C PHE A 279 -4.08 7.31 -15.84
N TYR A 280 -4.37 8.33 -15.03
CA TYR A 280 -5.69 8.96 -15.10
C TYR A 280 -5.87 9.76 -16.39
N PHE A 281 -4.87 10.54 -16.80
CA PHE A 281 -5.00 11.43 -17.95
C PHE A 281 -5.24 10.67 -19.25
N THR A 282 -4.68 9.48 -19.43
CA THR A 282 -4.98 8.62 -20.58
C THR A 282 -6.41 8.09 -20.56
N THR A 283 -6.91 7.57 -19.43
CA THR A 283 -8.35 7.23 -19.27
C THR A 283 -9.25 8.41 -19.58
N PHE A 284 -8.96 9.56 -18.96
CA PHE A 284 -9.71 10.80 -19.14
C PHE A 284 -9.74 11.22 -20.61
N SER A 285 -8.58 11.36 -21.25
CA SER A 285 -8.49 11.82 -22.64
C SER A 285 -9.15 10.85 -23.63
N ASN A 286 -9.03 9.54 -23.43
CA ASN A 286 -9.64 8.54 -24.30
C ASN A 286 -11.18 8.57 -24.22
N VAL A 287 -11.74 8.56 -23.01
CA VAL A 287 -13.19 8.60 -22.80
C VAL A 287 -13.78 9.99 -23.12
N TYR A 288 -13.01 11.05 -22.88
CA TYR A 288 -13.37 12.42 -23.27
C TYR A 288 -13.40 12.59 -24.79
N TYR A 289 -12.45 11.98 -25.53
CA TYR A 289 -12.48 11.94 -26.99
C TYR A 289 -13.71 11.17 -27.49
N LEU A 290 -13.96 9.97 -26.96
CA LEU A 290 -15.13 9.15 -27.31
C LEU A 290 -16.43 9.93 -27.12
N SER A 291 -16.59 10.58 -25.97
CA SER A 291 -17.76 11.41 -25.66
C SER A 291 -17.88 12.59 -26.61
N SER A 292 -16.77 13.26 -26.92
CA SER A 292 -16.71 14.41 -27.82
C SER A 292 -17.03 14.04 -29.27
N ASP A 293 -16.56 12.89 -29.78
CA ASP A 293 -16.87 12.42 -31.14
C ASP A 293 -18.36 12.07 -31.27
N ILE A 294 -18.93 11.39 -30.26
CA ILE A 294 -20.36 11.06 -30.26
C ILE A 294 -21.23 12.33 -30.22
N ILE A 295 -20.92 13.29 -29.34
CA ILE A 295 -21.69 14.55 -29.24
C ILE A 295 -21.59 15.37 -30.53
N LYS A 296 -20.41 15.43 -31.14
CA LYS A 296 -20.23 16.08 -32.45
C LYS A 296 -21.18 15.47 -33.48
N ASP A 297 -21.24 14.14 -33.56
CA ASP A 297 -22.05 13.45 -34.55
C ASP A 297 -23.57 13.61 -34.26
N ILE A 298 -24.01 13.52 -32.99
CA ILE A 298 -25.42 13.69 -32.58
C ILE A 298 -25.94 15.08 -32.95
N PHE A 299 -25.21 16.13 -32.57
CA PHE A 299 -25.59 17.52 -32.80
C PHE A 299 -25.16 18.04 -34.17
N LYS A 300 -24.52 17.20 -35.00
CA LYS A 300 -24.00 17.54 -36.32
C LYS A 300 -23.12 18.79 -36.30
N LEU A 301 -22.21 18.84 -35.33
CA LEU A 301 -21.23 19.91 -35.20
C LEU A 301 -20.11 19.71 -36.22
N ASP A 302 -19.60 20.81 -36.77
CA ASP A 302 -18.62 20.76 -37.85
C ASP A 302 -17.23 20.28 -37.39
N ASP A 303 -16.91 20.47 -36.10
CA ASP A 303 -15.59 20.15 -35.53
C ASP A 303 -15.70 19.59 -34.11
N ILE A 304 -14.87 18.59 -33.81
CA ILE A 304 -14.71 18.00 -32.46
C ILE A 304 -14.21 19.05 -31.44
N LYS A 305 -13.57 20.12 -31.90
CA LYS A 305 -13.18 21.27 -31.06
C LYS A 305 -14.39 21.88 -30.35
N LEU A 306 -15.55 21.94 -31.00
CA LEU A 306 -16.75 22.53 -30.43
C LEU A 306 -17.41 21.57 -29.45
N SER A 307 -17.54 20.28 -29.80
CA SER A 307 -18.14 19.28 -28.91
C SER A 307 -17.34 19.10 -27.62
N SER A 308 -16.01 19.05 -27.71
CA SER A 308 -15.14 18.98 -26.54
C SER A 308 -15.32 20.21 -25.64
N ALA A 309 -15.30 21.42 -26.21
CA ALA A 309 -15.55 22.64 -25.44
C ALA A 309 -16.93 22.67 -24.72
N ILE A 310 -17.98 22.08 -25.32
CA ILE A 310 -19.32 22.00 -24.72
C ILE A 310 -19.36 21.03 -23.52
N ILE A 311 -18.64 19.92 -23.60
CA ILE A 311 -18.63 18.88 -22.56
C ILE A 311 -17.80 19.32 -21.34
N ALA A 312 -16.76 20.12 -21.55
CA ALA A 312 -15.83 20.54 -20.49
C ALA A 312 -16.51 21.17 -19.24
N PRO A 313 -17.42 22.16 -19.35
CA PRO A 313 -18.14 22.70 -18.20
C PRO A 313 -18.96 21.64 -17.44
N VAL A 314 -19.53 20.66 -18.15
CA VAL A 314 -20.31 19.58 -17.53
C VAL A 314 -19.41 18.70 -16.68
N ILE A 315 -18.24 18.31 -17.22
CA ILE A 315 -17.25 17.53 -16.46
C ILE A 315 -16.82 18.29 -15.21
N TYR A 316 -16.53 19.59 -15.35
CA TYR A 316 -16.13 20.45 -14.24
C TYR A 316 -17.18 20.45 -13.12
N ILE A 317 -18.44 20.76 -13.44
CA ILE A 317 -19.54 20.82 -12.46
C ILE A 317 -19.77 19.45 -11.82
N MET A 318 -19.80 18.38 -12.60
CA MET A 318 -20.02 17.03 -12.09
C MET A 318 -18.87 16.53 -11.21
N SER A 319 -17.63 16.92 -11.52
CA SER A 319 -16.47 16.56 -10.69
C SER A 319 -16.45 17.29 -9.35
N LEU A 320 -17.03 18.50 -9.27
CA LEU A 320 -17.17 19.27 -8.02
C LEU A 320 -18.40 18.89 -7.20
N TYR A 321 -19.33 18.12 -7.75
CA TYR A 321 -20.56 17.73 -7.06
C TYR A 321 -20.28 16.96 -5.74
N PRO A 322 -19.40 15.94 -5.71
CA PRO A 322 -19.04 15.28 -4.45
C PRO A 322 -18.12 16.16 -3.60
N GLN A 323 -18.51 16.42 -2.35
CA GLN A 323 -17.77 17.33 -1.47
C GLN A 323 -16.53 16.69 -0.85
N ASN A 324 -16.50 15.36 -0.75
CA ASN A 324 -15.41 14.61 -0.14
C ASN A 324 -15.28 13.22 -0.78
N ILE A 325 -14.18 12.53 -0.48
CA ILE A 325 -13.87 11.22 -1.10
C ILE A 325 -14.91 10.14 -0.76
N ALA A 326 -15.53 10.19 0.42
CA ALA A 326 -16.55 9.22 0.82
C ALA A 326 -17.82 9.37 -0.02
N GLU A 327 -18.26 10.60 -0.30
CA GLU A 327 -19.36 10.88 -1.21
C GLU A 327 -19.06 10.43 -2.64
N VAL A 328 -17.81 10.61 -3.12
CA VAL A 328 -17.40 10.12 -4.45
C VAL A 328 -17.63 8.63 -4.58
N TYR A 329 -17.17 7.84 -3.59
CA TYR A 329 -17.36 6.39 -3.60
C TYR A 329 -18.85 6.02 -3.47
N ASN A 330 -19.61 6.66 -2.58
CA ASN A 330 -21.04 6.38 -2.42
C ASN A 330 -21.85 6.66 -3.70
N VAL A 331 -21.62 7.81 -4.34
CA VAL A 331 -22.27 8.19 -5.60
C VAL A 331 -21.82 7.25 -6.73
N GLY A 332 -20.53 6.91 -6.81
CA GLY A 332 -19.98 5.98 -7.78
C GLY A 332 -20.62 4.59 -7.67
N ASP A 333 -20.60 4.01 -6.48
CA ASP A 333 -21.11 2.66 -6.19
C ASP A 333 -22.62 2.53 -6.44
N ARG A 334 -23.37 3.64 -6.36
CA ARG A 334 -24.81 3.64 -6.63
C ARG A 334 -25.15 3.70 -8.12
N PHE A 335 -24.48 4.56 -8.89
CA PHE A 335 -24.90 4.91 -10.25
C PHE A 335 -24.05 4.28 -11.36
N ILE A 336 -22.71 4.21 -11.20
CA ILE A 336 -21.82 3.64 -12.23
C ILE A 336 -22.20 2.20 -12.58
N PRO A 337 -22.48 1.30 -11.61
CA PRO A 337 -22.85 -0.09 -11.90
C PRO A 337 -23.98 -0.26 -12.91
N ILE A 338 -25.05 0.52 -12.74
CA ILE A 338 -26.28 0.46 -13.56
C ILE A 338 -26.00 1.02 -14.95
N LEU A 339 -25.29 2.16 -15.00
CA LEU A 339 -24.94 2.82 -16.25
C LEU A 339 -23.95 2.00 -17.09
N PHE A 340 -22.97 1.35 -16.44
CA PHE A 340 -22.04 0.43 -17.09
C PHE A 340 -22.76 -0.79 -17.66
N LEU A 341 -23.71 -1.38 -16.93
CA LEU A 341 -24.50 -2.49 -17.45
C LEU A 341 -25.29 -2.09 -18.69
N TYR A 342 -25.87 -0.88 -18.70
CA TYR A 342 -26.53 -0.33 -19.88
C TYR A 342 -25.55 -0.16 -21.06
N SER A 343 -24.42 0.53 -20.86
CA SER A 343 -23.48 0.89 -21.93
C SER A 343 -22.76 -0.32 -22.52
N SER A 344 -22.32 -1.25 -21.67
CA SER A 344 -21.43 -2.35 -22.03
C SER A 344 -22.14 -3.67 -22.31
N VAL A 345 -23.39 -3.85 -21.87
CA VAL A 345 -24.12 -5.12 -22.07
C VAL A 345 -25.44 -4.92 -22.79
N ILE A 346 -26.34 -4.09 -22.24
CA ILE A 346 -27.70 -3.95 -22.77
C ILE A 346 -27.68 -3.33 -24.17
N LEU A 347 -27.05 -2.16 -24.33
CA LEU A 347 -27.02 -1.44 -25.61
C LEU A 347 -26.37 -2.25 -26.76
N PRO A 348 -25.21 -2.90 -26.57
CA PRO A 348 -24.63 -3.79 -27.59
C PRO A 348 -25.55 -4.94 -28.00
N ILE A 349 -26.27 -5.56 -27.06
CA ILE A 349 -27.22 -6.64 -27.36
C ILE A 349 -28.40 -6.11 -28.18
N ILE A 350 -28.95 -4.95 -27.82
CA ILE A 350 -30.05 -4.33 -28.60
C ILE A 350 -29.56 -4.00 -30.02
N ILE A 351 -28.35 -3.45 -30.19
CA ILE A 351 -27.74 -3.20 -31.52
C ILE A 351 -27.64 -4.49 -32.34
N LEU A 352 -27.21 -5.60 -31.72
CA LEU A 352 -27.10 -6.90 -32.40
C LEU A 352 -28.43 -7.44 -32.89
N LEU A 353 -29.52 -7.16 -32.18
CA LEU A 353 -30.87 -7.60 -32.57
C LEU A 353 -31.46 -6.75 -33.71
N ALA A 354 -31.07 -5.47 -33.82
CA ALA A 354 -31.65 -4.51 -34.77
C ALA A 354 -31.01 -4.46 -36.18
N GLY A 355 -29.78 -4.97 -36.36
CA GLY A 355 -28.91 -4.84 -37.55
C GLY A 355 -29.35 -5.40 -38.91
N LYS A 356 -30.64 -5.38 -39.29
CA LYS A 356 -31.16 -6.03 -40.51
C LYS A 356 -31.67 -5.12 -41.66
N PHE A 357 -31.68 -3.78 -41.58
CA PHE A 357 -32.19 -2.94 -42.68
C PHE A 357 -31.41 -1.62 -42.88
N LYS A 358 -31.13 -1.21 -44.14
CA LYS A 358 -30.13 -0.19 -44.53
C LYS A 358 -30.58 0.80 -45.63
N LYS A 359 -30.26 2.11 -45.48
CA LYS A 359 -29.57 3.04 -46.44
C LYS A 359 -29.80 4.53 -46.06
N GLY A 360 -28.80 5.41 -46.25
CA GLY A 360 -28.83 6.85 -45.91
C GLY A 360 -28.21 7.77 -46.97
N PHE A 361 -28.03 9.09 -46.70
CA PHE A 361 -26.98 9.97 -47.29
C PHE A 361 -26.88 11.37 -46.60
N HIS A 362 -25.79 12.11 -46.89
CA HIS A 362 -25.16 13.24 -46.17
C HIS A 362 -25.17 14.58 -46.95
N SER A 363 -24.92 15.73 -46.29
CA SER A 363 -24.33 16.96 -46.87
C SER A 363 -23.82 17.93 -45.78
N GLY A 364 -22.68 18.61 -46.03
CA GLY A 364 -21.87 19.39 -45.08
C GLY A 364 -22.09 20.90 -45.02
N LYS A 365 -21.20 21.59 -44.28
CA LYS A 365 -21.23 23.01 -43.88
C LYS A 365 -19.85 23.69 -43.93
N VAL A 366 -19.86 25.01 -43.71
CA VAL A 366 -18.79 26.03 -43.88
C VAL A 366 -18.17 26.48 -42.54
N ILE A 367 -16.95 27.03 -42.66
CA ILE A 367 -15.89 27.41 -41.70
C ILE A 367 -16.19 28.57 -40.71
N SER A 368 -15.55 28.56 -39.53
CA SER A 368 -15.04 29.76 -38.80
C SER A 368 -13.90 29.43 -37.81
N LEU A 369 -12.94 30.34 -37.65
CA LEU A 369 -11.88 30.44 -36.63
C LEU A 369 -11.82 31.95 -36.26
N LEU A 370 -11.52 32.44 -35.05
CA LEU A 370 -10.28 32.31 -34.29
C LEU A 370 -10.41 33.25 -33.08
N LEU A 371 -10.11 32.83 -31.84
CA LEU A 371 -9.54 33.71 -30.79
C LEU A 371 -9.06 32.89 -29.60
N ILE A 372 -7.76 32.55 -29.56
CA ILE A 372 -7.06 31.98 -28.40
C ILE A 372 -5.69 32.66 -28.35
N CYS A 373 -5.53 33.66 -27.49
CA CYS A 373 -4.23 34.26 -27.17
C CYS A 373 -4.14 34.80 -25.74
N VAL A 374 -4.99 34.36 -24.82
CA VAL A 374 -4.81 34.68 -23.40
C VAL A 374 -4.85 33.38 -22.63
N LEU A 375 -4.05 33.30 -21.58
CA LEU A 375 -3.89 32.21 -20.61
C LEU A 375 -2.55 31.46 -20.73
N LEU A 376 -1.48 32.21 -20.43
CA LEU A 376 -0.27 31.69 -19.77
C LEU A 376 -0.26 32.24 -18.34
N THR A 377 -0.40 31.40 -17.32
CA THR A 377 -0.04 31.73 -15.92
C THR A 377 0.58 30.53 -15.21
N GLY A 378 1.54 30.81 -14.30
CA GLY A 378 2.53 29.88 -13.74
C GLY A 378 2.13 29.07 -12.49
N CYS A 379 3.12 28.38 -11.89
CA CYS A 379 2.97 27.34 -10.86
C CYS A 379 2.67 27.89 -9.45
N TRP A 380 1.65 27.34 -8.77
CA TRP A 380 1.14 27.77 -7.46
C TRP A 380 1.89 27.16 -6.25
N ASP A 381 2.52 25.99 -6.40
CA ASP A 381 3.02 25.15 -5.28
C ASP A 381 4.55 25.11 -5.13
N LYS A 382 5.24 26.26 -5.20
CA LYS A 382 6.68 26.30 -4.89
C LYS A 382 6.91 26.28 -3.37
N VAL A 383 7.55 25.23 -2.87
CA VAL A 383 8.09 25.19 -1.49
C VAL A 383 9.59 24.91 -1.58
N GLU A 384 10.39 25.86 -1.11
CA GLU A 384 11.85 25.74 -1.09
C GLU A 384 12.31 24.86 0.09
N ILE A 385 13.20 23.90 -0.18
CA ILE A 385 13.69 22.93 0.81
C ILE A 385 14.33 23.64 2.02
N GLU A 386 14.98 24.78 1.80
CA GLU A 386 15.66 25.58 2.84
C GLU A 386 14.69 26.16 3.89
N ASN A 387 13.39 26.24 3.57
CA ASN A 387 12.32 26.77 4.43
C ASN A 387 11.51 25.67 5.14
N THR A 388 12.08 24.46 5.23
CA THR A 388 11.39 23.28 5.77
C THR A 388 12.23 22.62 6.87
N ASP A 389 11.60 22.33 8.01
CA ASP A 389 12.16 21.46 9.04
C ASP A 389 11.72 20.01 8.76
N LEU A 390 12.70 19.15 8.51
CA LEU A 390 12.49 17.73 8.23
C LEU A 390 12.59 16.94 9.54
N VAL A 391 11.44 16.49 10.06
CA VAL A 391 11.38 15.70 11.29
C VAL A 391 11.96 14.32 11.01
N SER A 392 13.03 13.97 11.70
CA SER A 392 13.70 12.66 11.59
C SER A 392 13.24 11.68 12.67
N VAL A 393 12.95 12.18 13.87
CA VAL A 393 12.54 11.37 15.03
C VAL A 393 11.36 12.02 15.76
N VAL A 394 10.43 11.18 16.21
CA VAL A 394 9.29 11.59 17.04
C VAL A 394 9.30 10.77 18.33
N GLY A 395 9.33 11.46 19.48
CA GLY A 395 9.10 10.87 20.80
C GLY A 395 7.68 11.19 21.28
N ILE A 396 6.95 10.20 21.76
CA ILE A 396 5.60 10.37 22.30
C ILE A 396 5.55 9.82 23.72
N ASP A 397 5.23 10.70 24.66
CA ASP A 397 5.08 10.41 26.08
C ASP A 397 3.65 10.68 26.56
N ALA A 398 3.31 10.04 27.69
CA ALA A 398 2.09 10.37 28.41
C ALA A 398 2.18 11.79 28.97
N GLY A 399 1.19 12.64 28.65
CA GLY A 399 1.05 13.96 29.26
C GLY A 399 0.39 13.88 30.64
N GLU A 400 0.46 14.98 31.40
CA GLU A 400 -0.05 15.07 32.78
C GLU A 400 -1.54 14.72 32.91
N ASP A 401 -2.33 14.97 31.85
CA ASP A 401 -3.78 14.78 31.85
C ASP A 401 -4.25 13.47 31.20
N ILE A 402 -3.34 12.56 30.84
CA ILE A 402 -3.67 11.36 30.03
C ILE A 402 -4.78 10.48 30.65
N GLY A 403 -4.85 10.41 31.98
CA GLY A 403 -5.84 9.61 32.72
C GLY A 403 -7.19 10.33 32.93
N LYS A 404 -7.29 11.62 32.62
CA LYS A 404 -8.51 12.41 32.83
C LYS A 404 -9.51 12.15 31.70
N ARG A 405 -10.40 11.16 31.89
CA ARG A 405 -11.58 10.99 31.02
C ARG A 405 -12.68 11.99 31.41
N LYS A 406 -12.99 12.97 30.57
CA LYS A 406 -14.16 13.84 30.80
C LYS A 406 -15.43 13.24 30.18
N LYS A 407 -16.47 13.13 31.02
CA LYS A 407 -17.88 13.13 30.61
C LYS A 407 -18.26 14.57 30.27
N SER A 408 -18.38 14.97 29.00
CA SER A 408 -19.28 16.07 28.64
C SER A 408 -19.44 16.22 27.12
N LYS A 409 -20.69 16.17 26.65
CA LYS A 409 -21.09 16.49 25.28
C LYS A 409 -21.09 18.00 24.97
N ASN A 410 -20.81 18.87 25.96
CA ASN A 410 -21.09 20.32 25.88
C ASN A 410 -19.91 21.26 26.21
N VAL A 411 -18.64 20.84 26.06
CA VAL A 411 -17.48 21.73 26.28
C VAL A 411 -17.02 22.33 24.95
N LYS A 412 -16.76 23.64 24.92
CA LYS A 412 -16.26 24.34 23.73
C LYS A 412 -14.76 23.99 23.50
N PRO A 413 -14.33 23.77 22.25
CA PRO A 413 -12.94 23.40 21.93
C PRO A 413 -11.89 24.41 22.39
N THR A 414 -12.24 25.70 22.47
CA THR A 414 -11.34 26.80 22.85
C THR A 414 -10.96 26.85 24.34
N ASP A 415 -11.64 26.09 25.20
CA ASP A 415 -11.38 26.08 26.66
C ASP A 415 -10.49 24.90 27.10
N MET A 416 -9.86 24.16 26.16
CA MET A 416 -9.10 22.95 26.46
C MET A 416 -7.58 23.14 26.39
N GLU A 417 -6.94 23.40 27.53
CA GLU A 417 -5.51 23.12 27.76
C GLU A 417 -5.33 21.68 28.28
N LEU A 418 -5.83 20.67 27.54
CA LEU A 418 -5.68 19.28 27.94
C LEU A 418 -4.30 18.75 27.51
N LYS A 419 -3.44 18.49 28.48
CA LYS A 419 -2.08 17.97 28.25
C LYS A 419 -2.09 16.45 28.26
N LYS A 420 -2.75 15.83 27.28
CA LYS A 420 -2.91 14.36 27.19
C LYS A 420 -1.62 13.66 26.74
N LEU A 421 -0.88 14.31 25.86
CA LEU A 421 0.35 13.81 25.24
C LEU A 421 1.46 14.85 25.44
N HIS A 422 2.68 14.36 25.63
CA HIS A 422 3.90 15.16 25.48
C HIS A 422 4.65 14.63 24.26
N VAL A 423 4.87 15.46 23.25
CA VAL A 423 5.50 15.06 21.99
C VAL A 423 6.78 15.85 21.77
N THR A 424 7.86 15.15 21.45
CA THR A 424 9.16 15.73 21.10
C THR A 424 9.47 15.42 19.64
N PHE A 425 9.60 16.47 18.83
CA PHE A 425 10.03 16.37 17.43
C PHE A 425 11.53 16.69 17.33
N GLY A 426 12.32 15.77 16.77
CA GLY A 426 13.73 15.98 16.47
C GLY A 426 13.95 16.23 14.97
N THR A 427 14.71 17.26 14.64
CA THR A 427 15.03 17.68 13.27
C THR A 427 16.53 17.95 13.14
N PRO A 428 17.22 17.46 12.10
CA PRO A 428 18.62 17.82 11.86
C PRO A 428 18.78 19.33 11.64
N ASP A 429 19.77 19.98 12.27
CA ASP A 429 20.00 21.42 12.08
C ASP A 429 20.78 21.71 10.79
N LEU A 430 20.05 21.81 9.67
CA LEU A 430 20.60 22.12 8.35
C LEU A 430 21.27 23.51 8.29
N SER A 431 21.01 24.43 9.22
CA SER A 431 21.59 25.80 9.20
C SER A 431 23.10 25.83 9.52
N LYS A 432 23.62 24.71 10.04
CA LYS A 432 25.03 24.51 10.33
C LYS A 432 25.79 23.82 9.19
N LEU A 433 25.09 23.33 8.16
CA LEU A 433 25.69 22.78 6.95
C LEU A 433 25.97 23.93 5.96
N GLY A 434 27.24 24.19 5.68
CA GLY A 434 27.68 25.15 4.68
C GLY A 434 29.15 24.96 4.33
N PRO A 435 29.62 25.36 3.13
CA PRO A 435 31.01 25.15 2.69
C PRO A 435 32.06 25.70 3.67
N ASP A 436 31.72 26.80 4.35
CA ASP A 436 32.59 27.49 5.31
C ASP A 436 32.30 27.15 6.79
N LYS A 437 31.36 26.23 7.05
CA LYS A 437 30.93 25.83 8.40
C LYS A 437 31.33 24.38 8.67
N GLY A 438 32.55 24.16 9.15
CA GLY A 438 33.07 22.84 9.54
C GLY A 438 32.46 22.23 10.81
N GLY A 439 31.19 22.54 11.12
CA GLY A 439 30.53 22.08 12.35
C GLY A 439 29.68 20.82 12.13
N ILE A 440 29.73 19.89 13.08
CA ILE A 440 28.78 18.78 13.20
C ILE A 440 27.38 19.37 13.40
N SER A 441 26.43 19.07 12.50
CA SER A 441 25.04 19.48 12.67
C SER A 441 24.48 18.79 13.91
N GLY A 442 24.17 19.55 14.97
CA GLY A 442 23.41 19.00 16.09
C GLY A 442 21.92 18.96 15.76
N ASP A 443 21.16 18.11 16.43
CA ASP A 443 19.70 18.08 16.28
C ASP A 443 19.04 19.27 17.01
N LYS A 444 17.96 19.79 16.41
CA LYS A 444 17.00 20.72 17.01
C LYS A 444 15.80 19.94 17.52
N TYR A 445 15.23 20.39 18.63
CA TYR A 445 14.11 19.72 19.28
C TYR A 445 12.97 20.69 19.55
N ILE A 446 11.75 20.25 19.27
CA ILE A 446 10.52 20.99 19.57
C ILE A 446 9.67 20.11 20.47
N ASP A 447 9.41 20.58 21.69
CA ASP A 447 8.55 19.90 22.66
C ASP A 447 7.20 20.59 22.78
N VAL A 448 6.14 19.79 22.80
CA VAL A 448 4.77 20.28 22.89
C VAL A 448 3.94 19.37 23.80
N ASP A 449 3.14 20.00 24.66
CA ASP A 449 2.03 19.32 25.32
C ASP A 449 0.80 19.48 24.42
N SER A 450 -0.01 18.44 24.29
CA SER A 450 -1.15 18.45 23.37
C SER A 450 -2.24 17.47 23.79
N TYR A 451 -3.45 17.64 23.26
CA TYR A 451 -4.53 16.66 23.45
C TYR A 451 -4.59 15.60 22.34
N SER A 452 -3.92 15.83 21.21
CA SER A 452 -3.83 14.92 20.05
C SER A 452 -2.54 15.14 19.26
N ILE A 453 -2.15 14.20 18.39
CA ILE A 453 -0.96 14.37 17.54
C ILE A 453 -1.12 15.54 16.55
N GLN A 454 -2.31 15.77 16.00
CA GLN A 454 -2.56 16.93 15.13
C GLN A 454 -2.36 18.26 15.87
N ASP A 455 -2.78 18.33 17.12
CA ASP A 455 -2.57 19.49 17.98
C ASP A 455 -1.09 19.67 18.35
N ALA A 456 -0.37 18.57 18.59
CA ALA A 456 1.08 18.57 18.76
C ALA A 456 1.79 19.18 17.55
N ILE A 457 1.42 18.76 16.34
CA ILE A 457 2.01 19.26 15.10
C ILE A 457 1.68 20.74 14.90
N SER A 458 0.43 21.14 15.12
CA SER A 458 0.01 22.55 15.03
C SER A 458 0.79 23.42 16.02
N SER A 459 0.96 22.95 17.25
CA SER A 459 1.75 23.60 18.30
C SER A 459 3.24 23.66 17.96
N ALA A 460 3.78 22.62 17.32
CA ALA A 460 5.17 22.60 16.88
C ALA A 460 5.42 23.59 15.74
N MET A 461 4.47 23.71 14.80
CA MET A 461 4.52 24.71 13.73
C MET A 461 4.50 26.14 14.27
N LEU A 462 3.81 26.42 15.37
CA LEU A 462 3.83 27.74 16.03
C LEU A 462 5.18 28.05 16.70
N LYS A 463 5.96 27.02 17.04
CA LYS A 463 7.29 27.15 17.64
C LYS A 463 8.43 27.12 16.63
N SER A 464 8.16 26.83 15.35
CA SER A 464 9.14 26.86 14.27
C SER A 464 8.92 28.05 13.33
N SER A 465 10.01 28.63 12.83
CA SER A 465 9.97 29.62 11.74
C SER A 465 9.87 28.98 10.35
N ARG A 466 9.84 27.64 10.27
CA ARG A 466 9.84 26.84 9.04
C ARG A 466 8.65 25.90 9.00
N SER A 467 8.29 25.45 7.80
CA SER A 467 7.25 24.42 7.65
C SER A 467 7.76 23.06 8.14
N VAL A 468 6.99 22.38 8.99
CA VAL A 468 7.38 21.08 9.55
C VAL A 468 6.88 19.96 8.64
N ARG A 469 7.76 19.03 8.23
CA ARG A 469 7.42 17.89 7.37
C ARG A 469 7.85 16.57 7.99
N PHE A 470 6.99 15.56 7.87
CA PHE A 470 7.15 14.24 8.49
C PHE A 470 7.52 13.13 7.51
N SER A 471 7.63 13.44 6.22
CA SER A 471 8.03 12.49 5.18
C SER A 471 9.45 11.92 5.34
N HIS A 472 10.26 12.53 6.20
CA HIS A 472 11.61 12.09 6.53
C HIS A 472 11.70 11.45 7.93
N THR A 473 10.57 11.20 8.59
CA THR A 473 10.58 10.54 9.89
C THR A 473 11.01 9.09 9.70
N LYS A 474 12.07 8.70 10.40
CA LYS A 474 12.69 7.37 10.33
C LYS A 474 12.58 6.59 11.64
N LEU A 475 12.33 7.27 12.76
CA LEU A 475 12.23 6.65 14.08
C LEU A 475 11.07 7.24 14.90
N LEU A 476 10.25 6.35 15.43
CA LEU A 476 9.19 6.64 16.41
C LEU A 476 9.54 5.99 17.75
N VAL A 477 9.62 6.80 18.81
CA VAL A 477 9.92 6.34 20.18
C VAL A 477 8.67 6.50 21.04
N LEU A 478 8.12 5.39 21.53
CA LEU A 478 6.97 5.38 22.44
C LEU A 478 7.42 5.26 23.89
N GLY A 479 7.03 6.23 24.71
CA GLY A 479 7.31 6.25 26.15
C GLY A 479 6.64 5.11 26.91
N GLN A 480 7.33 4.55 27.91
CA GLN A 480 6.81 3.44 28.71
C GLN A 480 5.46 3.76 29.36
N ASN A 481 5.31 4.97 29.90
CA ASN A 481 4.09 5.38 30.57
C ASN A 481 2.91 5.55 29.61
N LEU A 482 3.17 5.94 28.35
CA LEU A 482 2.13 6.03 27.32
C LEU A 482 1.51 4.65 27.05
N MET A 483 2.34 3.61 27.01
CA MET A 483 1.92 2.23 26.74
C MET A 483 1.03 1.61 27.82
N MET A 484 0.81 2.32 28.94
CA MET A 484 -0.16 1.92 29.97
C MET A 484 -1.59 2.38 29.64
N TYR A 485 -1.78 3.24 28.64
CA TYR A 485 -3.05 3.83 28.22
C TYR A 485 -3.44 3.40 26.78
N PRO A 486 -3.97 2.17 26.59
CA PRO A 486 -4.17 1.60 25.26
C PRO A 486 -5.10 2.41 24.35
N ASP A 487 -6.14 3.06 24.90
CA ASP A 487 -7.03 3.90 24.09
C ASP A 487 -6.29 5.10 23.50
N VAL A 488 -5.34 5.66 24.24
CA VAL A 488 -4.53 6.80 23.79
C VAL A 488 -3.51 6.36 22.77
N VAL A 489 -2.88 5.20 22.97
CA VAL A 489 -2.00 4.59 21.96
C VAL A 489 -2.77 4.32 20.67
N LYS A 490 -4.01 3.82 20.75
CA LYS A 490 -4.89 3.63 19.58
C LYS A 490 -5.18 4.95 18.86
N GLU A 491 -5.46 6.04 19.57
CA GLU A 491 -5.66 7.36 18.97
C GLU A 491 -4.40 7.87 18.26
N VAL A 492 -3.22 7.68 18.88
CA VAL A 492 -1.93 8.02 18.25
C VAL A 492 -1.74 7.21 16.97
N VAL A 493 -1.94 5.89 17.03
CA VAL A 493 -1.79 5.01 15.87
C VAL A 493 -2.83 5.33 14.78
N ASP A 494 -4.06 5.67 15.14
CA ASP A 494 -5.11 6.08 14.19
C ASP A 494 -4.72 7.37 13.45
N TYR A 495 -4.04 8.30 14.11
CA TYR A 495 -3.47 9.46 13.43
C TYR A 495 -2.34 9.03 12.47
N LEU A 496 -1.36 8.25 12.96
CA LEU A 496 -0.19 7.84 12.18
C LEU A 496 -0.58 7.06 10.91
N GLN A 497 -1.63 6.24 10.95
CA GLN A 497 -2.08 5.47 9.80
C GLN A 497 -2.85 6.30 8.75
N ARG A 498 -3.41 7.45 9.16
CA ARG A 498 -4.19 8.36 8.32
C ARG A 498 -3.34 9.44 7.65
N GLU A 499 -2.21 9.79 8.25
CA GLU A 499 -1.36 10.86 7.77
C GLU A 499 -0.54 10.41 6.53
N PRO A 500 -0.86 10.91 5.32
CA PRO A 500 -0.28 10.43 4.07
C PRO A 500 1.21 10.79 3.94
N SER A 501 1.64 11.84 4.65
CA SER A 501 3.02 12.29 4.64
C SER A 501 3.94 11.44 5.52
N LEU A 502 3.42 10.54 6.35
CA LEU A 502 4.23 9.69 7.22
C LEU A 502 4.71 8.42 6.51
N ASN A 503 6.00 8.15 6.68
CA ASN A 503 6.64 6.95 6.15
C ASN A 503 6.27 5.72 7.00
N ARG A 504 5.47 4.81 6.47
CA ARG A 504 5.11 3.55 7.14
C ARG A 504 6.30 2.62 7.43
N ASN A 505 7.47 2.85 6.82
CA ASN A 505 8.69 2.11 7.11
C ASN A 505 9.54 2.71 8.23
N MET A 506 9.10 3.79 8.87
CA MET A 506 9.83 4.28 10.04
C MET A 506 9.89 3.18 11.10
N TYR A 507 11.04 3.03 11.74
CA TYR A 507 11.21 2.08 12.82
C TYR A 507 10.47 2.56 14.06
N ILE A 508 9.93 1.64 14.82
CA ILE A 508 9.21 1.91 16.06
C ILE A 508 9.90 1.20 17.22
N VAL A 509 10.15 1.94 18.30
CA VAL A 509 10.77 1.43 19.52
C VAL A 509 10.02 1.91 20.76
N THR A 510 10.20 1.20 21.85
CA THR A 510 9.72 1.60 23.18
C THR A 510 10.89 2.05 24.04
N SER A 511 10.72 3.09 24.83
CA SER A 511 11.76 3.57 25.75
C SER A 511 11.49 3.16 27.18
N GLN A 512 12.52 2.83 27.97
CA GLN A 512 12.38 2.75 29.43
C GLN A 512 12.28 4.15 30.03
N GLY A 513 11.16 4.45 30.67
CA GLY A 513 10.80 5.80 31.07
C GLY A 513 10.40 6.69 29.89
N SER A 514 10.69 7.99 30.00
CA SER A 514 10.27 8.98 29.01
C SER A 514 11.05 8.89 27.70
N SER A 515 10.33 8.92 26.58
CA SER A 515 10.89 8.94 25.23
C SER A 515 11.76 10.17 24.96
N GLN A 516 11.39 11.33 25.54
CA GLN A 516 12.11 12.60 25.39
C GLN A 516 13.58 12.48 25.81
N LYS A 517 13.88 11.68 26.85
CA LYS A 517 15.26 11.44 27.32
C LYS A 517 16.14 10.84 26.23
N TYR A 518 15.57 9.94 25.43
CA TYR A 518 16.27 9.25 24.34
C TYR A 518 16.30 10.10 23.08
N VAL A 519 15.20 10.77 22.74
CA VAL A 519 15.15 11.65 21.57
C VAL A 519 16.13 12.83 21.73
N LYS A 520 16.33 13.36 22.93
CA LYS A 520 17.29 14.46 23.15
C LYS A 520 18.71 14.00 23.48
N PHE A 521 18.99 12.71 23.35
CA PHE A 521 20.29 12.15 23.69
C PHE A 521 21.39 12.71 22.76
N LYS A 522 22.47 13.21 23.35
CA LYS A 522 23.62 13.72 22.60
C LYS A 522 24.63 12.60 22.40
N THR A 523 24.70 12.10 21.18
CA THR A 523 25.75 11.17 20.74
C THR A 523 26.98 11.92 20.26
N SER A 524 28.16 11.34 20.47
CA SER A 524 29.44 11.81 19.92
C SER A 524 29.91 11.01 18.71
N VAL A 525 29.16 9.97 18.32
CA VAL A 525 29.54 9.00 17.29
C VAL A 525 28.86 9.30 15.96
N GLU A 526 27.62 9.78 15.99
CA GLU A 526 26.79 10.04 14.82
C GLU A 526 26.32 11.50 14.78
N ASN A 527 25.89 11.94 13.59
CA ASN A 527 25.41 13.31 13.38
C ASN A 527 23.98 13.54 13.92
N SER A 528 23.18 12.48 14.10
CA SER A 528 21.83 12.55 14.67
C SER A 528 21.58 11.40 15.64
N VAL A 529 20.69 11.63 16.60
CA VAL A 529 20.26 10.57 17.54
C VAL A 529 19.51 9.44 16.84
N GLU A 530 18.77 9.78 15.78
CA GLU A 530 18.03 8.83 14.96
C GLU A 530 19.00 7.85 14.31
N SER A 531 20.04 8.36 13.63
CA SER A 531 21.04 7.52 12.97
C SER A 531 21.80 6.65 13.97
N TYR A 532 22.07 7.17 15.18
CA TYR A 532 22.66 6.39 16.26
C TYR A 532 21.77 5.22 16.71
N ILE A 533 20.49 5.47 17.02
CA ILE A 533 19.56 4.42 17.45
C ILE A 533 19.31 3.41 16.31
N LEU A 534 19.16 3.86 15.07
CA LEU A 534 19.00 2.96 13.93
C LEU A 534 20.26 2.11 13.70
N GLY A 535 21.45 2.69 13.83
CA GLY A 535 22.71 1.94 13.76
C GLY A 535 22.82 0.87 14.85
N LEU A 536 22.32 1.14 16.07
CA LEU A 536 22.23 0.13 17.14
C LEU A 536 21.25 -0.99 16.77
N ILE A 537 20.04 -0.64 16.31
CA ILE A 537 19.03 -1.62 15.87
C ILE A 537 19.56 -2.50 14.73
N GLU A 538 20.20 -1.90 13.73
CA GLU A 538 20.77 -2.63 12.58
C GLU A 538 21.96 -3.52 12.96
N ASN A 539 22.77 -3.11 13.94
CA ASN A 539 23.88 -3.93 14.43
C ASN A 539 23.39 -5.08 15.33
N ASP A 540 22.43 -4.85 16.20
CA ASP A 540 21.81 -5.90 17.03
C ASP A 540 20.98 -6.88 16.17
N ALA A 541 20.44 -6.41 15.04
CA ALA A 541 19.84 -7.28 14.04
C ALA A 541 20.87 -8.21 13.37
N LYS A 542 22.10 -7.72 13.14
CA LYS A 542 23.20 -8.56 12.62
C LYS A 542 23.68 -9.60 13.63
N SER A 543 23.66 -9.29 14.93
CA SER A 543 23.88 -10.31 15.97
C SER A 543 22.67 -11.21 16.19
N SER A 544 21.54 -10.86 15.56
CA SER A 544 20.25 -11.54 15.63
C SER A 544 19.70 -11.66 17.06
N GLU A 545 20.02 -10.68 17.88
CA GLU A 545 19.47 -10.56 19.22
C GLU A 545 18.09 -9.90 19.18
N ILE A 546 17.80 -9.09 18.14
CA ILE A 546 16.56 -8.35 17.96
C ILE A 546 16.19 -8.27 16.47
N VAL A 547 14.91 -8.38 16.14
CA VAL A 547 14.39 -8.06 14.80
C VAL A 547 13.85 -6.63 14.79
N PRO A 548 14.33 -5.76 13.89
CA PRO A 548 13.79 -4.41 13.73
C PRO A 548 12.31 -4.45 13.37
N VAL A 549 11.52 -3.53 13.94
CA VAL A 549 10.08 -3.45 13.68
C VAL A 549 9.74 -2.09 13.10
N THR A 550 9.03 -2.07 11.98
CA THR A 550 8.53 -0.83 11.35
C THR A 550 7.12 -0.50 11.82
N LEU A 551 6.66 0.74 11.58
CA LEU A 551 5.26 1.10 11.79
C LEU A 551 4.33 0.16 11.00
N ASN A 552 4.67 -0.20 9.76
CA ASN A 552 3.87 -1.11 8.96
C ASN A 552 3.71 -2.49 9.64
N ASP A 553 4.81 -3.06 10.13
CA ASP A 553 4.78 -4.36 10.81
C ASP A 553 3.90 -4.30 12.08
N PHE A 554 4.04 -3.22 12.85
CA PHE A 554 3.23 -2.99 14.04
C PHE A 554 1.75 -2.83 13.70
N LEU A 555 1.40 -2.11 12.62
CA LEU A 555 0.01 -1.94 12.17
C LEU A 555 -0.61 -3.27 11.76
N ILE A 556 0.11 -4.09 10.98
CA ILE A 556 -0.33 -5.42 10.56
C ILE A 556 -0.61 -6.28 11.80
N GLN A 557 0.38 -6.42 12.67
CA GLN A 557 0.30 -7.20 13.91
C GLN A 557 -0.87 -6.76 14.79
N MET A 558 -1.04 -5.44 15.00
CA MET A 558 -2.16 -4.91 15.78
C MET A 558 -3.52 -5.18 15.15
N SER A 559 -3.64 -5.13 13.81
CA SER A 559 -4.91 -5.37 13.13
C SER A 559 -5.30 -6.85 13.03
N GLU A 560 -4.32 -7.74 12.87
CA GLU A 560 -4.57 -9.17 12.73
C GLU A 560 -4.93 -9.81 14.06
N ASN A 561 -4.09 -9.60 15.08
CA ASN A 561 -4.19 -10.33 16.33
C ASN A 561 -4.06 -9.51 17.61
N GLY A 562 -3.74 -8.21 17.50
CA GLY A 562 -3.59 -7.32 18.64
C GLY A 562 -2.30 -7.54 19.44
N ASN A 563 -1.36 -8.37 18.97
CA ASN A 563 -0.11 -8.71 19.67
C ASN A 563 1.09 -8.19 18.90
N SER A 564 2.07 -7.60 19.59
CA SER A 564 3.34 -7.21 18.99
C SER A 564 4.46 -7.25 20.02
N ILE A 565 5.70 -7.31 19.55
CA ILE A 565 6.88 -7.08 20.37
C ILE A 565 7.69 -5.95 19.72
N LEU A 566 8.07 -4.94 20.48
CA LEU A 566 8.83 -3.79 19.97
C LEU A 566 10.21 -3.73 20.63
N PRO A 567 11.29 -3.39 19.88
CA PRO A 567 12.60 -3.17 20.48
C PRO A 567 12.51 -2.17 21.62
N ARG A 568 13.21 -2.46 22.73
CA ARG A 568 13.21 -1.63 23.93
C ARG A 568 14.55 -0.95 24.10
N ILE A 569 14.56 0.38 24.09
CA ILE A 569 15.76 1.18 24.33
C ILE A 569 15.88 1.55 25.80
N VAL A 570 17.08 1.42 26.33
CA VAL A 570 17.42 1.77 27.72
C VAL A 570 18.74 2.53 27.77
N MET A 571 18.92 3.32 28.81
CA MET A 571 20.21 3.97 29.07
C MET A 571 21.14 2.98 29.76
N ASP A 572 22.43 3.03 29.41
CA ASP A 572 23.43 2.27 30.15
C ASP A 572 23.60 2.82 31.58
N ASN A 573 24.26 2.06 32.46
CA ASN A 573 24.38 2.38 33.89
C ASN A 573 24.94 3.80 34.15
N ASP A 574 25.85 4.27 33.31
CA ASP A 574 26.45 5.61 33.41
C ASP A 574 25.64 6.72 32.71
N ASN A 575 24.50 6.39 32.09
CA ASN A 575 23.67 7.26 31.25
C ASN A 575 24.40 7.91 30.06
N LYS A 576 25.56 7.37 29.67
CA LYS A 576 26.40 7.89 28.57
C LYS A 576 26.10 7.29 27.21
N ASN A 577 25.42 6.15 27.16
CA ASN A 577 25.10 5.42 25.93
C ASN A 577 23.67 4.91 25.98
N ILE A 578 23.09 4.70 24.80
CA ILE A 578 21.83 3.97 24.63
C ILE A 578 22.20 2.52 24.27
N LYS A 579 21.46 1.56 24.83
CA LYS A 579 21.52 0.16 24.44
C LYS A 579 20.12 -0.37 24.14
N ILE A 580 20.02 -1.35 23.26
CA ILE A 580 18.76 -2.10 23.09
C ILE A 580 18.76 -3.23 24.11
N ALA A 581 17.69 -3.35 24.89
CA ALA A 581 17.56 -4.32 25.98
C ALA A 581 16.34 -5.23 25.76
N GLY A 582 16.42 -6.04 24.71
CA GLY A 582 15.37 -6.94 24.27
C GLY A 582 14.15 -6.21 23.73
N THR A 583 12.96 -6.72 24.03
CA THR A 583 11.69 -6.24 23.48
C THR A 583 10.61 -6.01 24.54
N THR A 584 9.71 -5.08 24.25
CA THR A 584 8.50 -4.83 25.02
C THR A 584 7.34 -5.62 24.41
N ALA A 585 6.69 -6.46 25.22
CA ALA A 585 5.52 -7.24 24.82
C ALA A 585 4.24 -6.40 24.91
N ILE A 586 3.49 -6.34 23.81
CA ILE A 586 2.30 -5.51 23.64
C ILE A 586 1.10 -6.39 23.28
N LYS A 587 -0.02 -6.16 23.97
CA LYS A 587 -1.32 -6.75 23.69
C LYS A 587 -2.40 -5.68 23.70
N ASP A 588 -3.19 -5.60 22.64
CA ASP A 588 -4.27 -4.63 22.45
C ASP A 588 -3.82 -3.20 22.75
N PHE A 589 -2.65 -2.82 22.21
CA PHE A 589 -2.00 -1.52 22.41
C PHE A 589 -1.56 -1.22 23.85
N LYS A 590 -1.54 -2.22 24.74
CA LYS A 590 -1.07 -2.11 26.12
C LYS A 590 0.21 -2.91 26.32
N GLN A 591 1.18 -2.33 27.03
CA GLN A 591 2.36 -3.08 27.48
C GLN A 591 1.96 -4.14 28.53
N LYS A 592 2.37 -5.39 28.29
CA LYS A 592 2.15 -6.54 29.19
C LYS A 592 3.39 -6.91 29.99
N GLY A 593 4.56 -6.71 29.41
CA GLY A 593 5.84 -7.01 30.03
C GLY A 593 6.98 -6.76 29.07
N SER A 594 8.12 -7.39 29.31
CA SER A 594 9.29 -7.32 28.43
C SER A 594 10.01 -8.64 28.37
N LEU A 595 10.58 -8.93 27.21
CA LEU A 595 11.51 -10.02 26.99
C LEU A 595 12.93 -9.45 27.01
N ASN A 596 13.87 -10.14 27.65
CA ASN A 596 15.28 -9.80 27.56
C ASN A 596 15.85 -10.18 26.18
N GLU A 597 17.14 -9.93 25.96
CA GLU A 597 17.85 -10.16 24.71
C GLU A 597 17.86 -11.66 24.33
N VAL A 598 18.06 -12.55 25.30
CA VAL A 598 18.09 -14.01 25.09
C VAL A 598 16.69 -14.51 24.73
N GLU A 599 15.68 -14.12 25.50
CA GLU A 599 14.28 -14.48 25.28
C GLU A 599 13.77 -13.94 23.94
N THR A 600 14.18 -12.72 23.56
CA THR A 600 13.84 -12.12 22.26
C THR A 600 14.45 -12.93 21.12
N ALA A 601 15.73 -13.29 21.22
CA ALA A 601 16.40 -14.13 20.23
C ALA A 601 15.70 -15.51 20.09
N ASP A 602 15.26 -16.11 21.20
CA ASP A 602 14.52 -17.37 21.18
C ASP A 602 13.16 -17.24 20.51
N ILE A 603 12.42 -16.15 20.75
CA ILE A 603 11.18 -15.86 20.03
C ILE A 603 11.43 -15.72 18.52
N GLU A 604 12.49 -15.03 18.10
CA GLU A 604 12.81 -14.86 16.69
C GLU A 604 13.28 -16.17 16.02
N LEU A 605 13.96 -17.04 16.77
CA LEU A 605 14.29 -18.40 16.37
C LEU A 605 13.00 -19.22 16.15
N LEU A 606 12.04 -19.12 17.07
CA LEU A 606 10.74 -19.79 16.99
C LEU A 606 9.83 -19.24 15.88
N ARG A 607 9.92 -17.95 15.57
CA ARG A 607 9.27 -17.33 14.39
C ARG A 607 9.86 -17.85 13.09
N GLY A 608 11.16 -18.17 13.09
CA GLY A 608 11.91 -18.54 11.88
C GLY A 608 12.41 -17.34 11.09
N ASN A 609 12.44 -16.15 11.71
CA ASN A 609 12.95 -14.91 11.11
C ASN A 609 14.46 -14.77 11.27
N LEU A 610 15.04 -15.51 12.23
CA LEU A 610 16.46 -15.47 12.56
C LEU A 610 17.28 -16.11 11.43
N LYS A 611 18.19 -15.33 10.81
CA LYS A 611 19.07 -15.84 9.74
C LYS A 611 20.46 -16.23 10.21
N GLY A 612 20.85 -15.85 11.41
CA GLY A 612 22.13 -16.19 12.03
C GLY A 612 22.11 -15.76 13.50
N GLY A 613 23.24 -15.78 14.20
CA GLY A 613 23.33 -15.25 15.56
C GLY A 613 24.43 -15.90 16.36
N LYS A 614 24.53 -15.58 17.65
CA LYS A 614 25.46 -16.25 18.57
C LYS A 614 24.72 -16.74 19.81
N LYS A 615 25.10 -17.92 20.29
CA LYS A 615 24.63 -18.49 21.55
C LYS A 615 25.83 -19.05 22.30
N MET A 616 25.82 -18.88 23.61
CA MET A 616 26.82 -19.42 24.51
C MET A 616 26.15 -20.49 25.38
N ILE A 617 26.79 -21.65 25.46
CA ILE A 617 26.38 -22.73 26.37
C ILE A 617 27.55 -23.12 27.26
N TYR A 618 27.25 -23.67 28.43
CA TYR A 618 28.27 -24.32 29.26
C TYR A 618 28.35 -25.80 28.92
N VAL A 619 29.55 -26.26 28.58
CA VAL A 619 29.87 -27.69 28.42
C VAL A 619 31.02 -28.00 29.37
N ASP A 620 30.80 -28.95 30.28
CA ASP A 620 31.78 -29.34 31.31
C ASP A 620 32.32 -28.14 32.13
N ASN A 621 31.43 -27.20 32.50
CA ASN A 621 31.74 -25.92 33.19
C ASN A 621 32.58 -24.91 32.40
N HIS A 622 32.76 -25.12 31.09
CA HIS A 622 33.43 -24.16 30.22
C HIS A 622 32.45 -23.53 29.23
N PRO A 623 32.55 -22.21 28.98
CA PRO A 623 31.72 -21.56 27.97
C PRO A 623 32.15 -22.01 26.57
N VAL A 624 31.16 -22.33 25.75
CA VAL A 624 31.32 -22.66 24.34
C VAL A 624 30.47 -21.70 23.53
N ASP A 625 31.12 -20.85 22.75
CA ASP A 625 30.45 -19.86 21.90
C ASP A 625 30.22 -20.46 20.51
N ILE A 626 28.94 -20.55 20.11
CA ILE A 626 28.53 -21.06 18.81
C ILE A 626 27.85 -19.93 18.04
N THR A 627 28.39 -19.61 16.87
CA THR A 627 27.69 -18.75 15.90
C THR A 627 26.82 -19.61 15.01
N MET A 628 25.56 -19.25 14.88
CA MET A 628 24.58 -19.87 13.99
C MET A 628 24.61 -19.11 12.65
N ASP A 629 24.71 -19.84 11.55
CA ASP A 629 24.84 -19.25 10.21
C ASP A 629 23.62 -19.53 9.32
N ASN A 630 22.96 -20.66 9.52
CA ASN A 630 21.82 -21.09 8.70
C ASN A 630 20.82 -21.81 9.59
N ILE A 631 19.62 -21.26 9.70
CA ILE A 631 18.56 -21.77 10.57
C ILE A 631 17.33 -22.00 9.70
N MET A 632 16.82 -23.22 9.72
CA MET A 632 15.54 -23.56 9.12
C MET A 632 14.55 -23.97 10.20
N ARG A 633 13.39 -23.32 10.19
CA ARG A 633 12.29 -23.61 11.11
C ARG A 633 11.14 -24.28 10.37
N LYS A 634 10.68 -25.42 10.89
CA LYS A 634 9.47 -26.10 10.43
C LYS A 634 8.51 -26.23 11.60
N MET A 635 7.23 -25.91 11.37
CA MET A 635 6.19 -26.07 12.37
C MET A 635 5.14 -27.06 11.90
N ARG A 636 4.63 -27.88 12.81
CA ARG A 636 3.47 -28.76 12.61
C ARG A 636 2.52 -28.59 13.77
N MET A 637 1.22 -28.73 13.51
CA MET A 637 0.19 -28.69 14.53
C MET A 637 -0.69 -29.94 14.45
N TYR A 638 -1.02 -30.48 15.62
CA TYR A 638 -1.97 -31.57 15.79
C TYR A 638 -3.03 -31.18 16.81
N GLN A 639 -4.27 -31.61 16.58
CA GLN A 639 -5.37 -31.44 17.52
C GLN A 639 -5.79 -32.81 18.06
N ASN A 640 -5.84 -32.97 19.38
CA ASN A 640 -6.36 -34.17 20.03
C ASN A 640 -7.34 -33.79 21.15
N LYS A 641 -8.59 -34.24 21.06
CA LYS A 641 -9.67 -33.95 22.02
C LYS A 641 -9.79 -32.44 22.39
N GLY A 642 -9.64 -31.56 21.39
CA GLY A 642 -9.73 -30.10 21.57
C GLY A 642 -8.44 -29.41 22.07
N LYS A 643 -7.40 -30.17 22.46
CA LYS A 643 -6.10 -29.61 22.84
C LYS A 643 -5.17 -29.53 21.62
N LEU A 644 -4.55 -28.37 21.43
CA LEU A 644 -3.56 -28.16 20.38
C LEU A 644 -2.16 -28.56 20.85
N SER A 645 -1.41 -29.22 19.97
CA SER A 645 -0.02 -29.56 20.15
C SER A 645 0.80 -29.08 18.96
N PHE A 646 1.74 -28.18 19.21
CA PHE A 646 2.67 -27.67 18.22
C PHE A 646 4.02 -28.36 18.36
N TYR A 647 4.60 -28.70 17.22
CA TYR A 647 5.95 -29.25 17.11
C TYR A 647 6.76 -28.32 16.23
N ILE A 648 7.76 -27.69 16.83
CA ILE A 648 8.69 -26.80 16.13
C ILE A 648 10.00 -27.54 15.98
N TYR A 649 10.46 -27.68 14.74
CA TYR A 649 11.73 -28.28 14.38
C TYR A 649 12.67 -27.18 13.91
N LEU A 650 13.82 -27.08 14.56
CA LEU A 650 14.88 -26.12 14.28
C LEU A 650 16.10 -26.89 13.77
N ASP A 651 16.38 -26.77 12.48
CA ASP A 651 17.59 -27.30 11.85
C ASP A 651 18.63 -26.16 11.83
N ILE A 652 19.72 -26.28 12.59
CA ILE A 652 20.72 -25.21 12.79
C ILE A 652 22.09 -25.66 12.26
N GLU A 653 22.71 -24.84 11.42
CA GLU A 653 24.13 -24.98 11.11
C GLU A 653 24.94 -23.89 11.80
N GLY A 654 26.07 -24.28 12.39
CA GLY A 654 26.87 -23.34 13.18
C GLY A 654 28.37 -23.57 13.12
N GLN A 655 29.08 -22.65 13.77
CA GLN A 655 30.51 -22.63 13.92
C GLN A 655 30.88 -22.41 15.39
N ILE A 656 31.83 -23.19 15.91
CA ILE A 656 32.46 -22.90 17.19
C ILE A 656 33.42 -21.71 17.02
N LYS A 657 33.28 -20.71 17.89
CA LYS A 657 34.19 -19.56 17.99
C LYS A 657 35.08 -19.61 19.23
N ASN A 658 34.58 -20.17 20.32
CA ASN A 658 35.30 -20.29 21.57
C ASN A 658 35.04 -21.66 22.19
N TYR A 659 36.09 -22.33 22.64
CA TYR A 659 36.03 -23.62 23.31
C TYR A 659 37.27 -23.82 24.17
N TYR A 660 37.12 -24.42 25.34
CA TYR A 660 38.22 -24.66 26.26
C TYR A 660 38.98 -25.96 25.91
N THR A 661 40.21 -25.80 25.40
CA THR A 661 41.09 -26.88 24.94
C THR A 661 42.11 -27.30 26.01
N ASN A 662 41.68 -27.86 27.13
CA ASN A 662 42.62 -28.39 28.13
C ASN A 662 42.93 -29.87 27.85
N ASN A 663 43.56 -30.11 26.68
CA ASN A 663 44.05 -31.39 26.13
C ASN A 663 43.08 -32.29 25.33
N ASN A 664 41.84 -31.88 25.04
CA ASN A 664 40.93 -32.64 24.16
C ASN A 664 40.77 -31.96 22.79
N ILE A 665 41.24 -32.64 21.74
CA ILE A 665 40.98 -32.27 20.32
C ILE A 665 39.46 -32.27 20.09
N LEU A 666 38.95 -31.35 19.27
CA LEU A 666 37.57 -31.37 18.76
C LEU A 666 37.37 -32.56 17.81
N SER A 667 37.29 -33.75 18.39
CA SER A 667 36.96 -35.00 17.71
C SER A 667 35.49 -35.02 17.30
N VAL A 668 35.15 -35.92 16.38
CA VAL A 668 33.75 -36.12 15.93
C VAL A 668 32.84 -36.42 17.12
N ASP A 669 33.29 -37.26 18.08
CA ASP A 669 32.51 -37.60 19.27
C ASP A 669 32.32 -36.38 20.19
N LYS A 670 33.36 -35.54 20.35
CA LYS A 670 33.23 -34.32 21.17
C LYS A 670 32.32 -33.30 20.50
N LEU A 671 32.37 -33.17 19.17
CA LEU A 671 31.44 -32.32 18.42
C LEU A 671 30.00 -32.81 18.55
N ASN A 672 29.74 -34.11 18.39
CA ASN A 672 28.41 -34.69 18.59
C ASN A 672 27.91 -34.45 20.02
N TYR A 673 28.81 -34.53 21.02
CA TYR A 673 28.47 -34.21 22.41
C TYR A 673 28.11 -32.73 22.59
N ILE A 674 28.89 -31.80 22.01
CA ILE A 674 28.60 -30.36 22.06
C ILE A 674 27.27 -30.06 21.35
N GLU A 675 27.06 -30.62 20.14
CA GLU A 675 25.80 -30.50 19.38
C GLU A 675 24.61 -30.97 20.22
N LYS A 676 24.72 -32.13 20.88
CA LYS A 676 23.64 -32.66 21.72
C LYS A 676 23.34 -31.73 22.91
N ASN A 677 24.36 -31.27 23.64
CA ASN A 677 24.17 -30.33 24.74
C ASN A 677 23.55 -29.02 24.26
N PHE A 678 24.01 -28.51 23.12
CA PHE A 678 23.45 -27.31 22.51
C PHE A 678 21.97 -27.49 22.15
N ASN A 679 21.61 -28.61 21.51
CA ASN A 679 20.23 -28.92 21.17
C ASN A 679 19.32 -28.96 22.41
N GLU A 680 19.78 -29.59 23.51
CA GLU A 680 19.04 -29.68 24.77
C GLU A 680 18.86 -28.31 25.44
N VAL A 681 19.91 -27.48 25.47
CA VAL A 681 19.85 -26.12 26.05
C VAL A 681 18.90 -25.23 25.26
N ILE A 682 19.08 -25.13 23.94
CA ILE A 682 18.25 -24.26 23.09
C ILE A 682 16.78 -24.72 23.08
N SER A 683 16.52 -26.03 23.03
CA SER A 683 15.17 -26.58 23.16
C SER A 683 14.51 -26.13 24.47
N LYS A 684 15.22 -26.25 25.59
CA LYS A 684 14.71 -25.88 26.91
C LYS A 684 14.50 -24.36 27.05
N GLU A 685 15.42 -23.53 26.56
CA GLU A 685 15.30 -22.07 26.54
C GLU A 685 14.04 -21.65 25.75
N CYS A 686 13.88 -22.18 24.54
CA CYS A 686 12.71 -21.95 23.70
C CYS A 686 11.40 -22.36 24.41
N GLU A 687 11.34 -23.55 25.02
CA GLU A 687 10.16 -24.00 25.75
C GLU A 687 9.86 -23.15 26.99
N GLN A 688 10.88 -22.61 27.65
CA GLN A 688 10.72 -21.72 28.79
C GLN A 688 10.13 -20.38 28.36
N VAL A 689 10.66 -19.75 27.29
CA VAL A 689 10.11 -18.49 26.79
C VAL A 689 8.68 -18.66 26.26
N ILE A 690 8.35 -19.80 25.63
CA ILE A 690 6.97 -20.12 25.25
C ILE A 690 6.05 -20.17 26.47
N LYS A 691 6.49 -20.84 27.56
CA LYS A 691 5.67 -20.90 28.78
C LYS A 691 5.48 -19.52 29.41
N PHE A 692 6.52 -18.67 29.38
CA PHE A 692 6.45 -17.30 29.86
C PHE A 692 5.46 -16.46 29.05
N THR A 693 5.47 -16.57 27.71
CA THR A 693 4.53 -15.84 26.85
C THR A 693 3.09 -16.36 27.00
N GLN A 694 2.89 -17.66 27.22
CA GLN A 694 1.58 -18.27 27.47
C GLN A 694 0.98 -17.92 28.84
N ARG A 695 1.79 -17.89 29.91
CA ARG A 695 1.31 -17.80 31.30
C ARG A 695 1.36 -16.39 31.88
N ASP A 696 2.45 -15.68 31.62
CA ASP A 696 2.76 -14.41 32.29
C ASP A 696 2.40 -13.22 31.40
N LEU A 697 2.77 -13.26 30.12
CA LEU A 697 2.48 -12.18 29.18
C LEU A 697 1.11 -12.30 28.50
N GLU A 698 0.61 -13.54 28.37
CA GLU A 698 -0.63 -13.90 27.68
C GLU A 698 -0.71 -13.35 26.24
N ILE A 699 0.42 -13.36 25.55
CA ILE A 699 0.57 -12.98 24.13
C ILE A 699 1.13 -14.13 23.32
N ASP A 700 0.73 -14.23 22.05
CA ASP A 700 1.35 -15.10 21.06
C ASP A 700 2.31 -14.29 20.18
N PRO A 701 3.58 -14.13 20.59
CA PRO A 701 4.55 -13.49 19.72
C PRO A 701 5.03 -14.45 18.63
N ILE A 702 4.88 -15.75 18.74
CA ILE A 702 5.52 -16.73 17.83
C ILE A 702 4.77 -16.84 16.50
N GLY A 703 3.49 -16.55 16.51
CA GLY A 703 2.63 -16.54 15.34
C GLY A 703 1.85 -17.85 15.15
N PHE A 704 1.52 -18.54 16.24
CA PHE A 704 0.75 -19.78 16.17
C PHE A 704 -0.67 -19.54 15.65
N ARG A 705 -1.28 -18.41 16.06
CA ARG A 705 -2.59 -18.00 15.59
C ARG A 705 -2.61 -17.89 14.07
N GLU A 706 -1.68 -17.10 13.53
CA GLU A 706 -1.56 -16.82 12.09
C GLU A 706 -1.25 -18.10 11.33
N TYR A 707 -0.39 -18.96 11.90
CA TYR A 707 -0.09 -20.26 11.32
C TYR A 707 -1.37 -21.13 11.18
N ILE A 708 -2.20 -21.20 12.21
CA ILE A 708 -3.46 -21.98 12.14
C ILE A 708 -4.45 -21.32 11.19
N GLU A 709 -4.59 -20.00 11.24
CA GLU A 709 -5.47 -19.25 10.34
C GLU A 709 -5.11 -19.50 8.86
N LYS A 710 -3.82 -19.43 8.52
CA LYS A 710 -3.30 -19.60 7.17
C LYS A 710 -3.35 -21.05 6.69
N TYR A 711 -2.89 -22.01 7.50
CA TYR A 711 -2.66 -23.39 7.08
C TYR A 711 -3.73 -24.40 7.54
N HIS A 712 -4.51 -24.05 8.58
CA HIS A 712 -5.55 -24.90 9.14
C HIS A 712 -6.89 -24.14 9.34
N PRO A 713 -7.44 -23.51 8.29
CA PRO A 713 -8.58 -22.58 8.41
C PRO A 713 -9.85 -23.23 8.98
N TYR A 714 -10.05 -24.54 8.79
CA TYR A 714 -11.16 -25.27 9.39
C TYR A 714 -11.06 -25.35 10.91
N ILE A 715 -9.86 -25.64 11.43
CA ILE A 715 -9.60 -25.67 12.88
C ILE A 715 -9.70 -24.24 13.43
N TRP A 716 -9.14 -23.25 12.72
CA TRP A 716 -9.25 -21.83 13.09
C TRP A 716 -10.71 -21.40 13.31
N LYS A 717 -11.62 -21.76 12.40
CA LYS A 717 -13.06 -21.45 12.53
C LYS A 717 -13.69 -21.96 13.83
N GLN A 718 -13.19 -23.07 14.39
CA GLN A 718 -13.70 -23.64 15.64
C GLN A 718 -13.14 -22.93 16.88
N ILE A 719 -11.89 -22.46 16.83
CA ILE A 719 -11.18 -21.93 18.00
C ILE A 719 -11.04 -20.40 18.02
N LYS A 720 -11.37 -19.71 16.93
CA LYS A 720 -11.17 -18.25 16.81
C LYS A 720 -11.85 -17.44 17.92
N GLY A 721 -12.97 -17.93 18.46
CA GLY A 721 -13.73 -17.24 19.51
C GLY A 721 -13.12 -17.38 20.91
N ASN A 722 -12.23 -18.35 21.13
CA ASN A 722 -11.59 -18.62 22.42
C ASN A 722 -10.07 -18.84 22.28
N TRP A 723 -9.46 -18.19 21.28
CA TRP A 723 -8.04 -18.39 20.96
C TRP A 723 -7.11 -18.21 22.16
N GLU A 724 -7.37 -17.23 23.02
CA GLU A 724 -6.51 -16.95 24.18
C GLU A 724 -6.42 -18.13 25.15
N GLU A 725 -7.55 -18.77 25.44
CA GLU A 725 -7.62 -19.95 26.29
C GLU A 725 -6.96 -21.16 25.61
N VAL A 726 -7.17 -21.30 24.31
CA VAL A 726 -6.56 -22.36 23.51
C VAL A 726 -5.04 -22.22 23.47
N TYR A 727 -4.54 -21.00 23.27
CA TYR A 727 -3.12 -20.69 23.28
C TYR A 727 -2.47 -20.97 24.64
N LYS A 728 -3.10 -20.52 25.73
CA LYS A 728 -2.63 -20.76 27.11
C LYS A 728 -2.49 -22.24 27.46
N ASN A 729 -3.36 -23.08 26.89
CA ASN A 729 -3.39 -24.52 27.13
C ASN A 729 -2.66 -25.36 26.07
N ALA A 730 -2.16 -24.73 25.00
CA ALA A 730 -1.47 -25.43 23.92
C ALA A 730 -0.16 -26.04 24.42
N VAL A 731 0.11 -27.28 24.02
CA VAL A 731 1.40 -27.93 24.26
C VAL A 731 2.33 -27.55 23.11
N VAL A 732 3.53 -27.06 23.42
CA VAL A 732 4.54 -26.76 22.41
C VAL A 732 5.79 -27.57 22.75
N ASN A 733 6.28 -28.32 21.77
CA ASN A 733 7.52 -29.07 21.86
C ASN A 733 8.50 -28.49 20.84
N VAL A 734 9.74 -28.28 21.26
CA VAL A 734 10.79 -27.72 20.41
C VAL A 734 11.90 -28.74 20.24
N ASN A 735 12.12 -29.14 18.99
CA ASN A 735 13.13 -30.12 18.60
C ASN A 735 14.23 -29.38 17.85
N VAL A 736 15.46 -29.43 18.37
CA VAL A 736 16.62 -28.78 17.75
C VAL A 736 17.58 -29.84 17.23
N ASP A 737 18.01 -29.71 15.98
CA ASP A 737 19.10 -30.49 15.38
C ASP A 737 20.18 -29.54 14.85
N THR A 738 21.30 -29.50 15.56
CA THR A 738 22.45 -28.67 15.19
C THR A 738 23.53 -29.48 14.48
N LYS A 739 24.15 -28.87 13.47
CA LYS A 739 25.36 -29.37 12.80
C LYS A 739 26.46 -28.31 12.86
N ILE A 740 27.54 -28.60 13.57
CA ILE A 740 28.72 -27.75 13.64
C ILE A 740 29.57 -28.01 12.40
N ARG A 741 29.55 -27.06 11.47
CA ARG A 741 30.26 -27.16 10.17
C ARG A 741 31.71 -26.68 10.26
N ARG A 742 32.03 -25.85 11.25
CA ARG A 742 33.34 -25.19 11.37
C ARG A 742 33.77 -25.15 12.83
N ILE A 743 35.05 -25.45 13.07
CA ILE A 743 35.65 -25.51 14.42
C ILE A 743 36.74 -24.46 14.65
N GLY A 744 36.96 -23.58 13.68
CA GLY A 744 38.10 -22.65 13.68
C GLY A 744 39.33 -23.24 12.99
N VAL A 745 40.46 -22.54 13.12
CA VAL A 745 41.75 -22.92 12.48
C VAL A 745 42.63 -23.80 13.37
N VAL A 746 42.21 -24.03 14.63
CA VAL A 746 42.89 -24.88 15.61
C VAL A 746 41.96 -26.04 15.95
N LYS A 747 42.52 -27.25 16.03
CA LYS A 747 41.80 -28.50 16.33
C LYS A 747 41.72 -28.78 17.81
#